data_AF-A0A2D9E1P2-F1
#
_entry.id   AF-A0A2D9E1P2-F1
#
_cell.length_a   1.000
_cell.length_b   1.000
_cell.length_c   1.000
_cell.angle_alpha   90.00
_cell.angle_beta   90.00
_cell.angle_gamma   90.00
#
_symmetry.space_group_name_H-M   'P 1'
#
loop_
_entity.id
_entity.type
_entity.pdbx_description
1 polymer ?
#
loop_
_entity_poly.entity_id
_entity_poly.type
_entity_poly.pdbx_seq_one_letter_code
_entity_poly.pdbx_strand_id
1 'polypeptide(L)'
;MFKFRLVFILALLVSSQVFYSCDTTKTADDYTAYLFVYFTGNRAGEEAVHYALSRNGFDYYALNDDKPIVSTDSISTTGGVRDPHILRGEDGNFYMVLTDLKTDNGWSNTEIILAKSTDLLNWETSQINLAEEFSEFSDISRAWAPQTIYDAEAGKYMVYFSMLQPGGYDIIYYAYANEDFTALESTPKQLFYSPDEKSCIDADIIKKDDKYYMFYKTEGTATKGIRVAVSDSLTSGYVPEEGYKDQTDRAVEGSSVFKMIDSDKYILMYDMYVDGKYQFAESTDLLNFKALGADKVSMNFHPRHGTIIPVTESEAAQLLKAFPSEELPLLVGARAKAIRQQNIVTDAETATMYLPVYADSSLTDLDPQLVTFPGVSLLETGTKDFSSNAHSYTLSLPDGTSKTYTVEAALANNPVLDGFYADPEIIYSEKDQKFYLYPTSDGFDSWSGTYFKTFSSKDLVHWEDEGVILDLKKDVSWANRNAWAPCIAEKEIDGALKYFYYFSAAQTIGLATADDPAGPFTDSGEAFVGTKPQAIKRGGGQIIDPDVFIDPNDGKAYFYWGNGYMAGAELNEDMISYKEETLAELTPDGTFREGTEVFFRDGKYYFMWSEDDTRSPNYRVRYATAESPLGPLNIPEENMVIEKDEDNEIYGTGHNSVINVPGTDDWYIVYHRFTRPKGITMGRPAGFHREVCIDKLTFAEDGSIIEVTPTLEGIAPVTIPVE
;
A
#
# COMPACT_ATOMS: atom_id res chain seq x y z
N MET A 1 -12.53 68.73 69.39
CA MET A 1 -12.74 70.00 68.66
C MET A 1 -13.22 69.67 67.26
N PHE A 2 -14.37 70.24 66.86
CA PHE A 2 -14.81 70.69 65.52
C PHE A 2 -13.90 70.33 64.30
N LYS A 3 -14.34 70.00 63.08
CA LYS A 3 -15.62 70.21 62.35
C LYS A 3 -15.58 69.44 61.00
N PHE A 4 -16.70 68.87 60.58
CA PHE A 4 -17.24 68.65 59.22
C PHE A 4 -16.33 68.72 57.97
N ARG A 5 -16.50 67.75 57.05
CA ARG A 5 -17.33 67.94 55.84
C ARG A 5 -17.68 66.64 55.11
N LEU A 6 -18.90 66.67 54.59
CA LEU A 6 -19.69 65.69 53.85
C LEU A 6 -19.32 65.75 52.35
N VAL A 7 -19.12 64.61 51.69
CA VAL A 7 -19.41 64.44 50.25
C VAL A 7 -19.92 63.01 50.04
N PHE A 8 -21.19 62.91 49.67
CA PHE A 8 -21.82 61.70 49.13
C PHE A 8 -21.52 61.66 47.62
N ILE A 9 -20.95 60.56 47.12
CA ILE A 9 -21.06 60.18 45.71
C ILE A 9 -21.57 58.75 45.66
N LEU A 10 -22.77 58.63 45.09
CA LEU A 10 -23.50 57.42 44.78
C LEU A 10 -22.85 56.78 43.54
N ALA A 11 -22.26 55.60 43.67
CA ALA A 11 -21.82 54.80 42.53
C ALA A 11 -22.85 53.69 42.29
N LEU A 12 -23.55 53.74 41.16
CA LEU A 12 -24.42 52.68 40.68
C LEU A 12 -23.61 51.40 40.43
N LEU A 13 -24.00 50.32 41.09
CA LEU A 13 -23.66 48.95 40.71
C LEU A 13 -24.43 48.60 39.43
N VAL A 14 -23.72 48.46 38.31
CA VAL A 14 -24.21 47.78 37.12
C VAL A 14 -23.66 46.36 37.17
N SER A 15 -24.56 45.41 37.38
CA SER A 15 -24.29 43.97 37.27
C SER A 15 -24.11 43.60 35.79
N SER A 16 -22.87 43.42 35.36
CA SER A 16 -22.55 42.72 34.11
C SER A 16 -22.57 41.21 34.37
N GLN A 17 -23.68 40.55 34.07
CA GLN A 17 -23.67 39.11 33.85
C GLN A 17 -22.99 38.86 32.50
N VAL A 18 -21.77 38.35 32.57
CA VAL A 18 -21.10 37.74 31.43
C VAL A 18 -21.77 36.39 31.24
N PHE A 19 -22.63 36.28 30.22
CA PHE A 19 -23.01 35.00 29.66
C PHE A 19 -21.74 34.39 29.06
N TYR A 20 -21.17 33.41 29.77
CA TYR A 20 -20.30 32.43 29.12
C TYR A 20 -21.21 31.67 28.14
N SER A 21 -21.13 32.04 26.86
CA SER A 21 -21.47 31.13 25.79
C SER A 21 -20.55 29.94 25.96
N CYS A 22 -21.08 28.77 26.32
CA CYS A 22 -20.40 27.54 26.00
C CYS A 22 -20.29 27.52 24.48
N ASP A 23 -19.10 27.76 23.96
CA ASP A 23 -18.70 27.15 22.70
C ASP A 23 -18.86 25.64 22.90
N THR A 24 -20.00 25.10 22.48
CA THR A 24 -20.09 23.70 22.11
C THR A 24 -19.24 23.54 20.86
N THR A 25 -17.94 23.35 21.04
CA THR A 25 -17.14 22.61 20.07
C THR A 25 -17.88 21.30 19.84
N LYS A 26 -18.52 21.13 18.67
CA LYS A 26 -19.03 19.82 18.21
C LYS A 26 -17.91 18.83 18.50
N THR A 27 -18.21 17.85 19.34
CA THR A 27 -17.33 16.73 19.69
C THR A 27 -16.76 16.12 18.41
N ALA A 28 -15.51 15.67 18.45
CA ALA A 28 -15.04 14.71 17.46
C ALA A 28 -16.10 13.61 17.39
N ASP A 29 -16.72 13.44 16.21
CA ASP A 29 -17.75 12.44 16.04
C ASP A 29 -17.14 11.06 16.38
N ASP A 30 -17.84 10.24 17.19
CA ASP A 30 -17.42 8.91 17.65
C ASP A 30 -17.37 7.86 16.50
N TYR A 31 -16.86 8.25 15.33
CA TYR A 31 -16.72 7.39 14.16
C TYR A 31 -15.58 6.40 14.38
N THR A 32 -15.83 5.14 14.02
CA THR A 32 -14.88 4.03 14.26
C THR A 32 -14.69 3.15 13.03
N ALA A 33 -15.41 3.42 11.95
CA ALA A 33 -15.41 2.64 10.71
C ALA A 33 -15.86 3.50 9.52
N TYR A 34 -15.78 2.92 8.33
CA TYR A 34 -16.20 3.53 7.08
C TYR A 34 -17.21 2.63 6.38
N LEU A 35 -18.24 3.25 5.80
CA LEU A 35 -19.19 2.63 4.90
C LEU A 35 -18.87 3.04 3.47
N PHE A 36 -18.60 2.06 2.60
CA PHE A 36 -18.51 2.26 1.16
C PHE A 36 -19.83 1.86 0.52
N VAL A 37 -20.43 2.79 -0.22
CA VAL A 37 -21.62 2.56 -1.05
C VAL A 37 -21.20 2.57 -2.52
N TYR A 38 -21.53 1.52 -3.26
CA TYR A 38 -21.07 1.30 -4.64
C TYR A 38 -22.08 0.50 -5.48
N PHE A 39 -21.81 0.35 -6.78
CA PHE A 39 -22.39 -0.69 -7.64
C PHE A 39 -21.27 -1.53 -8.26
N THR A 40 -21.57 -2.65 -8.91
CA THR A 40 -20.52 -3.63 -9.29
C THR A 40 -20.19 -3.65 -10.78
N GLY A 41 -21.03 -3.09 -11.65
CA GLY A 41 -20.78 -3.16 -13.09
C GLY A 41 -21.98 -2.88 -13.98
N ASN A 42 -21.98 -3.50 -15.15
CA ASN A 42 -22.94 -3.23 -16.23
C ASN A 42 -23.73 -4.49 -16.63
N ARG A 43 -23.44 -5.66 -16.04
CA ARG A 43 -24.19 -6.88 -16.36
C ARG A 43 -25.51 -6.90 -15.60
N ALA A 44 -26.41 -7.79 -16.02
CA ALA A 44 -27.68 -7.99 -15.35
C ALA A 44 -27.49 -8.26 -13.85
N GLY A 45 -28.04 -7.36 -13.02
CA GLY A 45 -27.95 -7.43 -11.56
C GLY A 45 -26.76 -6.69 -10.94
N GLU A 46 -25.82 -6.17 -11.74
CA GLU A 46 -24.65 -5.42 -11.24
C GLU A 46 -24.93 -3.90 -11.07
N GLU A 47 -26.01 -3.41 -11.69
CA GLU A 47 -26.48 -2.02 -11.63
C GLU A 47 -27.42 -1.84 -10.43
N ALA A 48 -26.87 -2.02 -9.24
CA ALA A 48 -27.60 -2.03 -7.98
C ALA A 48 -26.77 -1.40 -6.85
N VAL A 49 -27.37 -1.07 -5.71
CA VAL A 49 -26.65 -0.50 -4.56
C VAL A 49 -26.11 -1.60 -3.66
N HIS A 50 -24.82 -1.54 -3.37
CA HIS A 50 -24.09 -2.46 -2.50
C HIS A 50 -23.40 -1.69 -1.38
N TYR A 51 -23.19 -2.35 -0.23
CA TYR A 51 -22.49 -1.80 0.94
C TYR A 51 -21.27 -2.65 1.29
N ALA A 52 -20.20 -1.99 1.73
CA ALA A 52 -19.06 -2.61 2.37
C ALA A 52 -18.61 -1.80 3.59
N LEU A 53 -18.02 -2.48 4.58
CA LEU A 53 -17.48 -1.85 5.78
C LEU A 53 -15.97 -2.01 5.85
N SER A 54 -15.31 -0.99 6.39
CA SER A 54 -13.89 -1.03 6.74
C SER A 54 -13.64 -0.44 8.11
N ARG A 55 -12.73 -1.07 8.88
CA ARG A 55 -12.28 -0.54 10.17
C ARG A 55 -11.23 0.56 10.03
N ASN A 56 -10.37 0.46 9.01
CA ASN A 56 -9.20 1.31 8.83
C ASN A 56 -9.29 2.23 7.62
N GLY A 57 -10.35 2.11 6.80
CA GLY A 57 -10.53 2.91 5.58
C GLY A 57 -9.77 2.38 4.36
N PHE A 58 -9.25 1.15 4.45
CA PHE A 58 -8.37 0.57 3.43
C PHE A 58 -8.69 -0.90 3.13
N ASP A 59 -9.00 -1.71 4.14
CA ASP A 59 -9.46 -3.08 3.98
C ASP A 59 -11.00 -3.10 4.10
N TYR A 60 -11.69 -3.22 2.97
CA TYR A 60 -13.15 -3.23 2.88
C TYR A 60 -13.67 -4.64 2.64
N TYR A 61 -14.79 -4.96 3.31
CA TYR A 61 -15.48 -6.22 3.12
C TYR A 61 -16.95 -5.97 2.79
N ALA A 62 -17.41 -6.58 1.70
CA ALA A 62 -18.79 -6.49 1.25
C ALA A 62 -19.77 -7.09 2.27
N LEU A 63 -20.85 -6.37 2.53
CA LEU A 63 -22.00 -6.83 3.29
C LEU A 63 -22.96 -7.61 2.38
N ASN A 64 -23.89 -8.36 2.97
CA ASN A 64 -24.92 -9.13 2.26
C ASN A 64 -24.38 -10.12 1.22
N ASP A 65 -23.19 -10.68 1.42
CA ASP A 65 -22.46 -11.48 0.42
C ASP A 65 -22.31 -10.77 -0.94
N ASP A 66 -22.07 -9.45 -0.91
CA ASP A 66 -22.02 -8.58 -2.10
C ASP A 66 -23.32 -8.61 -2.93
N LYS A 67 -24.47 -8.87 -2.31
CA LYS A 67 -25.79 -8.73 -2.93
C LYS A 67 -26.35 -7.32 -2.70
N PRO A 68 -27.23 -6.83 -3.58
CA PRO A 68 -27.85 -5.52 -3.43
C PRO A 68 -28.56 -5.34 -2.08
N ILE A 69 -28.39 -4.16 -1.47
CA ILE A 69 -29.03 -3.80 -0.19
C ILE A 69 -30.44 -3.23 -0.37
N VAL A 70 -30.75 -2.72 -1.57
CA VAL A 70 -32.11 -2.33 -2.00
C VAL A 70 -32.43 -3.01 -3.33
N SER A 71 -33.67 -3.47 -3.49
CA SER A 71 -34.16 -4.02 -4.76
C SER A 71 -34.26 -2.92 -5.81
N THR A 72 -33.56 -3.05 -6.94
CA THR A 72 -33.60 -2.06 -8.02
C THR A 72 -35.03 -1.81 -8.53
N ASP A 73 -35.85 -2.85 -8.66
CA ASP A 73 -37.26 -2.78 -9.05
C ASP A 73 -38.13 -1.89 -8.12
N SER A 74 -37.66 -1.60 -6.90
CA SER A 74 -38.39 -0.75 -5.95
C SER A 74 -38.04 0.73 -6.04
N ILE A 75 -36.93 1.07 -6.69
CA ILE A 75 -36.38 2.45 -6.69
C ILE A 75 -36.05 2.98 -8.09
N SER A 76 -35.98 2.13 -9.11
CA SER A 76 -35.60 2.51 -10.48
C SER A 76 -36.74 2.29 -11.47
N THR A 77 -36.94 3.28 -12.32
CA THR A 77 -37.83 3.24 -13.49
C THR A 77 -37.22 2.42 -14.63
N THR A 78 -35.90 2.48 -14.82
CA THR A 78 -35.21 1.76 -15.90
C THR A 78 -34.91 0.29 -15.56
N GLY A 79 -34.94 -0.06 -14.27
CA GLY A 79 -34.57 -1.35 -13.70
C GLY A 79 -33.08 -1.48 -13.35
N GLY A 80 -32.33 -0.37 -13.29
CA GLY A 80 -30.92 -0.30 -12.90
C GLY A 80 -30.59 1.01 -12.21
N VAL A 81 -29.72 0.97 -11.20
CA VAL A 81 -29.22 2.15 -10.48
C VAL A 81 -27.69 2.16 -10.46
N ARG A 82 -27.12 3.36 -10.61
CA ARG A 82 -25.67 3.55 -10.73
C ARG A 82 -25.23 4.78 -9.95
N ASP A 83 -23.92 4.88 -9.78
CA ASP A 83 -23.24 6.05 -9.22
C ASP A 83 -23.82 6.51 -7.86
N PRO A 84 -24.01 5.61 -6.87
CA PRO A 84 -24.61 6.01 -5.60
C PRO A 84 -23.67 6.93 -4.83
N HIS A 85 -24.14 8.14 -4.53
CA HIS A 85 -23.48 9.05 -3.62
C HIS A 85 -24.27 9.17 -2.32
N ILE A 86 -23.60 8.95 -1.19
CA ILE A 86 -24.21 9.02 0.15
C ILE A 86 -23.63 10.18 0.97
N LEU A 87 -24.50 10.85 1.74
CA LEU A 87 -24.15 11.94 2.65
C LEU A 87 -24.83 11.73 4.01
N ARG A 88 -24.07 11.91 5.09
CA ARG A 88 -24.64 12.15 6.41
C ARG A 88 -25.07 13.61 6.51
N GLY A 89 -26.34 13.84 6.80
CA GLY A 89 -26.93 15.16 6.95
C GLY A 89 -26.60 15.84 8.28
N GLU A 90 -26.67 17.18 8.28
CA GLU A 90 -26.55 18.01 9.49
C GLU A 90 -27.73 17.81 10.46
N ASP A 91 -28.83 17.23 9.98
CA ASP A 91 -30.02 16.88 10.76
C ASP A 91 -29.99 15.45 11.31
N GLY A 92 -28.90 14.71 11.08
CA GLY A 92 -28.71 13.32 11.51
C GLY A 92 -29.37 12.28 10.59
N ASN A 93 -30.04 12.69 9.52
CA ASN A 93 -30.52 11.79 8.48
C ASN A 93 -29.38 11.43 7.51
N PHE A 94 -29.63 10.43 6.66
CA PHE A 94 -28.77 10.05 5.56
C PHE A 94 -29.48 10.34 4.24
N TYR A 95 -28.71 10.84 3.28
CA TYR A 95 -29.18 11.19 1.96
C TYR A 95 -28.39 10.41 0.94
N MET A 96 -29.05 9.82 -0.03
CA MET A 96 -28.41 9.16 -1.16
C MET A 96 -29.02 9.70 -2.45
N VAL A 97 -28.18 9.88 -3.46
CA VAL A 97 -28.62 10.19 -4.81
C VAL A 97 -27.99 9.21 -5.79
N LEU A 98 -28.74 8.85 -6.84
CA LEU A 98 -28.34 7.83 -7.81
C LEU A 98 -28.73 8.20 -9.23
N THR A 99 -27.97 7.69 -10.20
CA THR A 99 -28.36 7.66 -11.61
C THR A 99 -29.36 6.52 -11.83
N ASP A 100 -30.55 6.82 -12.37
CA ASP A 100 -31.50 5.78 -12.82
C ASP A 100 -31.14 5.34 -14.25
N LEU A 101 -30.36 4.27 -14.37
CA LEU A 101 -29.85 3.81 -15.65
C LEU A 101 -29.60 2.30 -15.65
N LYS A 102 -30.25 1.64 -16.60
CA LYS A 102 -29.95 0.26 -17.02
C LYS A 102 -29.27 0.27 -18.38
N THR A 103 -27.99 -0.05 -18.43
CA THR A 103 -27.16 0.09 -19.65
C THR A 103 -27.57 -0.82 -20.79
N ASP A 104 -28.27 -1.93 -20.52
CA ASP A 104 -28.92 -2.77 -21.54
C ASP A 104 -29.95 -2.00 -22.39
N ASN A 105 -30.52 -0.92 -21.84
CA ASN A 105 -31.46 -0.04 -22.54
C ASN A 105 -30.75 1.09 -23.31
N GLY A 106 -29.42 1.17 -23.25
CA GLY A 106 -28.60 2.25 -23.80
C GLY A 106 -28.02 3.16 -22.71
N TRP A 107 -27.33 4.22 -23.13
CA TRP A 107 -26.63 5.17 -22.25
C TRP A 107 -27.39 6.50 -22.08
N SER A 108 -28.69 6.49 -22.31
CA SER A 108 -29.55 7.68 -22.19
C SER A 108 -30.49 7.50 -21.01
N ASN A 109 -30.57 8.50 -20.13
CA ASN A 109 -31.50 8.55 -19.00
C ASN A 109 -31.74 10.00 -18.57
N THR A 110 -32.97 10.41 -18.32
CA THR A 110 -33.26 11.78 -17.85
C THR A 110 -33.61 11.82 -16.37
N GLU A 111 -33.45 10.70 -15.68
CA GLU A 111 -33.90 10.47 -14.31
C GLU A 111 -32.74 10.32 -13.34
N ILE A 112 -32.88 11.02 -12.21
CA ILE A 112 -32.09 10.83 -10.99
C ILE A 112 -33.00 10.39 -9.85
N ILE A 113 -32.44 9.67 -8.88
CA ILE A 113 -33.16 9.20 -7.70
C ILE A 113 -32.65 9.98 -6.49
N LEU A 114 -33.54 10.54 -5.71
CA LEU A 114 -33.26 11.04 -4.36
C LEU A 114 -33.76 10.02 -3.36
N ALA A 115 -32.97 9.78 -2.32
CA ALA A 115 -33.29 8.84 -1.26
C ALA A 115 -32.93 9.42 0.11
N LYS A 116 -33.79 9.20 1.09
CA LYS A 116 -33.62 9.64 2.48
C LYS A 116 -33.78 8.46 3.43
N SER A 117 -32.92 8.38 4.44
CA SER A 117 -32.96 7.36 5.48
C SER A 117 -32.65 7.95 6.85
N THR A 118 -33.18 7.33 7.90
CA THR A 118 -32.82 7.63 9.30
C THR A 118 -31.84 6.60 9.88
N ASP A 119 -31.61 5.50 9.18
CA ASP A 119 -30.97 4.31 9.74
C ASP A 119 -30.05 3.54 8.77
N LEU A 120 -29.84 4.06 7.56
CA LEU A 120 -29.10 3.43 6.45
C LEU A 120 -29.71 2.13 5.90
N LEU A 121 -30.79 1.61 6.50
CA LEU A 121 -31.43 0.36 6.11
C LEU A 121 -32.65 0.62 5.23
N ASN A 122 -33.49 1.55 5.68
CA ASN A 122 -34.77 1.85 5.07
C ASN A 122 -34.66 3.19 4.34
N TRP A 123 -34.96 3.16 3.04
CA TRP A 123 -34.82 4.31 2.16
C TRP A 123 -36.18 4.72 1.60
N GLU A 124 -36.59 5.95 1.90
CA GLU A 124 -37.68 6.63 1.21
C GLU A 124 -37.09 7.22 -0.08
N THR A 125 -37.66 6.89 -1.24
CA THR A 125 -37.10 7.28 -2.54
C THR A 125 -38.08 8.11 -3.37
N SER A 126 -37.51 8.96 -4.23
CA SER A 126 -38.25 9.75 -5.21
C SER A 126 -37.46 9.86 -6.51
N GLN A 127 -38.09 9.50 -7.62
CA GLN A 127 -37.52 9.61 -8.97
C GLN A 127 -37.85 10.97 -9.55
N ILE A 128 -36.85 11.67 -10.08
CA ILE A 128 -36.98 12.99 -10.70
C ILE A 128 -36.59 12.88 -12.16
N ASN A 129 -37.58 12.94 -13.05
CA ASN A 129 -37.35 13.05 -14.48
C ASN A 129 -37.13 14.52 -14.87
N LEU A 130 -35.88 14.90 -15.07
CA LEU A 130 -35.49 16.29 -15.34
C LEU A 130 -36.07 16.83 -16.64
N ALA A 131 -36.27 15.97 -17.64
CA ALA A 131 -36.84 16.37 -18.93
C ALA A 131 -38.35 16.63 -18.85
N GLU A 132 -39.05 15.94 -17.95
CA GLU A 132 -40.49 16.15 -17.73
C GLU A 132 -40.76 17.33 -16.78
N GLU A 133 -39.96 17.47 -15.73
CA GLU A 133 -40.16 18.48 -14.67
C GLU A 133 -39.75 19.89 -15.14
N PHE A 134 -38.70 20.00 -15.96
CA PHE A 134 -38.14 21.28 -16.37
C PHE A 134 -38.19 21.45 -17.89
N SER A 135 -39.05 22.36 -18.35
CA SER A 135 -39.28 22.63 -19.77
C SER A 135 -38.01 23.03 -20.54
N GLU A 136 -37.06 23.67 -19.86
CA GLU A 136 -35.76 24.07 -20.37
C GLU A 136 -34.86 22.88 -20.71
N PHE A 137 -35.15 21.71 -20.14
CA PHE A 137 -34.38 20.48 -20.27
C PHE A 137 -35.17 19.36 -20.95
N SER A 138 -36.27 19.67 -21.66
CA SER A 138 -37.12 18.65 -22.30
C SER A 138 -36.40 17.75 -23.31
N ASP A 139 -35.30 18.24 -23.88
CA ASP A 139 -34.56 17.57 -24.95
C ASP A 139 -33.21 17.00 -24.48
N ILE A 140 -32.92 16.98 -23.18
CA ILE A 140 -31.66 16.40 -22.67
C ILE A 140 -31.58 14.91 -23.02
N SER A 141 -30.37 14.41 -23.24
CA SER A 141 -30.16 12.98 -23.50
C SER A 141 -29.79 12.17 -22.27
N ARG A 142 -29.13 12.80 -21.29
CA ARG A 142 -28.65 12.13 -20.09
C ARG A 142 -28.45 13.05 -18.89
N ALA A 143 -28.64 12.50 -17.69
CA ALA A 143 -28.24 13.06 -16.40
C ALA A 143 -27.54 11.98 -15.56
N TRP A 144 -26.28 12.20 -15.18
CA TRP A 144 -25.39 11.19 -14.61
C TRP A 144 -24.70 11.65 -13.34
N ALA A 145 -24.35 10.67 -12.50
CA ALA A 145 -23.54 10.81 -11.30
C ALA A 145 -24.01 11.94 -10.41
N PRO A 146 -25.29 11.94 -9.96
CA PRO A 146 -25.71 12.93 -9.00
C PRO A 146 -24.96 12.74 -7.69
N GLN A 147 -24.64 13.85 -7.04
CA GLN A 147 -24.01 13.90 -5.73
C GLN A 147 -24.71 14.98 -4.88
N THR A 148 -24.47 14.95 -3.57
CA THR A 148 -25.15 15.85 -2.61
C THR A 148 -24.17 16.46 -1.62
N ILE A 149 -24.34 17.74 -1.30
CA ILE A 149 -23.57 18.44 -0.27
C ILE A 149 -24.48 19.41 0.49
N TYR A 150 -24.23 19.58 1.79
CA TYR A 150 -24.96 20.58 2.59
C TYR A 150 -24.39 21.99 2.39
N ASP A 151 -25.25 22.93 2.04
CA ASP A 151 -24.94 24.36 1.95
C ASP A 151 -25.36 25.05 3.25
N ALA A 152 -24.38 25.39 4.08
CA ALA A 152 -24.63 26.08 5.35
C ALA A 152 -25.13 27.52 5.17
N GLU A 153 -24.85 28.18 4.05
CA GLU A 153 -25.34 29.54 3.79
C GLU A 153 -26.81 29.52 3.38
N ALA A 154 -27.20 28.55 2.55
CA ALA A 154 -28.59 28.35 2.14
C ALA A 154 -29.44 27.62 3.19
N GLY A 155 -28.79 26.86 4.09
CA GLY A 155 -29.46 25.97 5.03
C GLY A 155 -30.12 24.76 4.35
N LYS A 156 -29.60 24.31 3.21
CA LYS A 156 -30.23 23.32 2.32
C LYS A 156 -29.22 22.32 1.76
N TYR A 157 -29.73 21.17 1.32
CA TYR A 157 -28.93 20.21 0.56
C TYR A 157 -28.94 20.58 -0.92
N MET A 158 -27.74 20.74 -1.48
CA MET A 158 -27.52 20.94 -2.90
C MET A 158 -27.29 19.59 -3.57
N VAL A 159 -28.08 19.28 -4.60
CA VAL A 159 -27.87 18.14 -5.49
C VAL A 159 -27.23 18.65 -6.78
N TYR A 160 -26.15 18.01 -7.21
CA TYR A 160 -25.40 18.38 -8.40
C TYR A 160 -25.07 17.15 -9.23
N PHE A 161 -25.08 17.30 -10.56
CA PHE A 161 -25.02 16.18 -11.50
C PHE A 161 -24.53 16.63 -12.86
N SER A 162 -24.07 15.67 -13.66
CA SER A 162 -23.64 15.89 -15.04
C SER A 162 -24.83 15.77 -15.98
N MET A 163 -24.98 16.66 -16.96
CA MET A 163 -26.10 16.63 -17.90
C MET A 163 -25.66 17.01 -19.31
N LEU A 164 -26.22 16.33 -20.32
CA LEU A 164 -25.97 16.62 -21.74
C LEU A 164 -27.22 17.20 -22.41
N GLN A 165 -27.10 18.47 -22.83
CA GLN A 165 -28.08 19.13 -23.69
C GLN A 165 -27.79 18.88 -25.19
N PRO A 166 -28.81 18.95 -26.07
CA PRO A 166 -28.63 18.77 -27.51
C PRO A 166 -27.53 19.63 -28.12
N GLY A 167 -26.65 18.99 -28.90
CA GLY A 167 -25.58 19.68 -29.63
C GLY A 167 -24.44 20.24 -28.76
N GLY A 168 -24.46 19.98 -27.46
CA GLY A 168 -23.43 20.40 -26.51
C GLY A 168 -22.48 19.27 -26.10
N TYR A 169 -21.93 19.43 -24.90
CA TYR A 169 -21.09 18.48 -24.19
C TYR A 169 -21.61 18.34 -22.74
N ASP A 170 -21.15 17.33 -22.02
CA ASP A 170 -21.57 17.07 -20.65
C ASP A 170 -21.06 18.18 -19.72
N ILE A 171 -21.97 18.77 -18.94
CA ILE A 171 -21.71 19.91 -18.06
C ILE A 171 -22.30 19.62 -16.69
N ILE A 172 -21.70 20.15 -15.62
CA ILE A 172 -22.17 19.98 -14.24
C ILE A 172 -23.21 21.06 -13.90
N TYR A 173 -24.37 20.63 -13.43
CA TYR A 173 -25.48 21.46 -12.95
C TYR A 173 -25.72 21.23 -11.46
N TYR A 174 -26.46 22.14 -10.83
CA TYR A 174 -26.96 21.99 -9.47
C TYR A 174 -28.38 22.54 -9.29
N ALA A 175 -29.07 22.01 -8.28
CA ALA A 175 -30.29 22.58 -7.71
C ALA A 175 -30.36 22.24 -6.22
N TYR A 176 -31.12 22.99 -5.44
CA TYR A 176 -31.40 22.60 -4.05
C TYR A 176 -32.56 21.61 -4.00
N ALA A 177 -32.43 20.60 -3.16
CA ALA A 177 -33.54 19.73 -2.80
C ALA A 177 -34.52 20.47 -1.88
N ASN A 178 -35.80 20.11 -1.96
CA ASN A 178 -36.81 20.56 -0.99
C ASN A 178 -36.55 19.95 0.40
N GLU A 179 -37.24 20.46 1.42
CA GLU A 179 -37.08 20.03 2.82
C GLU A 179 -37.29 18.52 3.03
N ASP A 180 -38.25 17.94 2.31
CA ASP A 180 -38.55 16.51 2.38
C ASP A 180 -37.54 15.63 1.60
N PHE A 181 -36.64 16.24 0.82
CA PHE A 181 -35.68 15.56 -0.06
C PHE A 181 -36.34 14.64 -1.09
N THR A 182 -37.45 15.11 -1.67
CA THR A 182 -38.26 14.40 -2.66
C THR A 182 -38.35 15.12 -4.01
N ALA A 183 -37.90 16.38 -4.10
CA ALA A 183 -37.92 17.15 -5.33
C ALA A 183 -36.82 18.21 -5.36
N LEU A 184 -36.52 18.73 -6.54
CA LEU A 184 -35.66 19.91 -6.71
C LEU A 184 -36.52 21.18 -6.66
N GLU A 185 -36.10 22.19 -5.90
CA GLU A 185 -36.90 23.41 -5.68
C GLU A 185 -36.97 24.35 -6.88
N SER A 186 -36.06 24.19 -7.84
CA SER A 186 -35.94 25.10 -8.98
C SER A 186 -35.27 24.43 -10.18
N THR A 187 -35.47 25.01 -11.36
CA THR A 187 -34.73 24.64 -12.58
C THR A 187 -33.21 24.61 -12.29
N PRO A 188 -32.54 23.47 -12.57
CA PRO A 188 -31.10 23.34 -12.39
C PRO A 188 -30.30 24.44 -13.10
N LYS A 189 -29.24 24.90 -12.43
CA LYS A 189 -28.32 25.93 -12.94
C LYS A 189 -26.96 25.31 -13.21
N GLN A 190 -26.26 25.79 -14.24
CA GLN A 190 -24.89 25.37 -14.49
C GLN A 190 -24.01 25.75 -13.30
N LEU A 191 -23.28 24.77 -12.77
CA LEU A 191 -22.40 24.93 -11.61
C LEU A 191 -20.97 25.28 -12.03
N PHE A 192 -20.46 24.57 -13.05
CA PHE A 192 -19.08 24.65 -13.49
C PHE A 192 -18.97 25.07 -14.96
N TYR A 193 -18.10 26.04 -15.21
CA TYR A 193 -17.79 26.56 -16.55
C TYR A 193 -16.38 26.13 -16.92
N SER A 194 -16.26 24.98 -17.57
CA SER A 194 -14.96 24.44 -18.00
C SER A 194 -14.24 25.42 -18.94
N PRO A 195 -13.00 25.85 -18.63
CA PRO A 195 -12.25 26.77 -19.48
C PRO A 195 -12.01 26.25 -20.90
N ASP A 196 -12.01 24.92 -21.07
CA ASP A 196 -11.75 24.27 -22.34
C ASP A 196 -13.01 24.10 -23.21
N GLU A 197 -14.19 24.41 -22.66
CA GLU A 197 -15.50 24.18 -23.30
C GLU A 197 -15.66 22.72 -23.78
N LYS A 198 -15.29 21.76 -22.92
CA LYS A 198 -15.33 20.31 -23.15
C LYS A 198 -16.10 19.56 -22.06
N SER A 199 -16.50 18.32 -22.34
CA SER A 199 -17.20 17.45 -21.40
C SER A 199 -16.46 17.33 -20.07
N CYS A 200 -17.17 17.62 -18.99
CA CYS A 200 -16.75 17.39 -17.60
C CYS A 200 -17.90 16.69 -16.86
N ILE A 201 -17.57 15.58 -16.18
CA ILE A 201 -18.54 14.74 -15.48
C ILE A 201 -18.03 14.32 -14.10
N ASP A 202 -18.86 13.55 -13.38
CA ASP A 202 -18.53 12.88 -12.11
C ASP A 202 -17.95 13.84 -11.06
N ALA A 203 -18.64 14.96 -10.86
CA ALA A 203 -18.19 15.97 -9.91
C ALA A 203 -18.34 15.45 -8.46
N ASP A 204 -17.33 15.70 -7.62
CA ASP A 204 -17.37 15.50 -6.17
C ASP A 204 -16.82 16.73 -5.45
N ILE A 205 -17.57 17.27 -4.48
CA ILE A 205 -17.25 18.52 -3.81
C ILE A 205 -17.02 18.27 -2.33
N ILE A 206 -15.84 18.69 -1.85
CA ILE A 206 -15.51 18.68 -0.42
C ILE A 206 -15.11 20.07 0.06
N LYS A 207 -15.51 20.42 1.29
CA LYS A 207 -15.12 21.68 1.94
C LYS A 207 -13.88 21.49 2.81
N LYS A 208 -12.86 22.35 2.65
CA LYS A 208 -11.67 22.42 3.50
C LYS A 208 -11.20 23.87 3.63
N ASP A 209 -10.88 24.31 4.84
CA ASP A 209 -10.36 25.66 5.14
C ASP A 209 -11.17 26.80 4.48
N ASP A 210 -12.50 26.75 4.62
CA ASP A 210 -13.48 27.67 4.02
C ASP A 210 -13.52 27.73 2.49
N LYS A 211 -12.87 26.79 1.81
CA LYS A 211 -12.91 26.62 0.35
C LYS A 211 -13.63 25.34 -0.04
N TYR A 212 -14.17 25.35 -1.24
CA TYR A 212 -14.79 24.20 -1.89
C TYR A 212 -13.88 23.66 -2.98
N TYR A 213 -13.57 22.37 -2.91
CA TYR A 213 -12.74 21.65 -3.86
C TYR A 213 -13.64 20.71 -4.64
N MET A 214 -13.86 21.02 -5.92
CA MET A 214 -14.64 20.18 -6.84
C MET A 214 -13.69 19.33 -7.66
N PHE A 215 -13.63 18.04 -7.37
CA PHE A 215 -13.02 17.04 -8.22
C PHE A 215 -13.96 16.73 -9.38
N TYR A 216 -13.42 16.58 -10.59
CA TYR A 216 -14.22 16.28 -11.78
C TYR A 216 -13.40 15.54 -12.83
N LYS A 217 -14.06 14.68 -13.60
CA LYS A 217 -13.47 13.94 -14.70
C LYS A 217 -13.54 14.72 -16.01
N THR A 218 -12.43 14.82 -16.74
CA THR A 218 -12.40 15.38 -18.09
C THR A 218 -12.62 14.30 -19.14
N GLU A 219 -13.62 14.45 -20.02
CA GLU A 219 -13.95 13.48 -21.08
C GLU A 219 -13.69 13.99 -22.51
N GLY A 220 -13.76 15.32 -22.72
CA GLY A 220 -13.67 15.92 -24.06
C GLY A 220 -12.30 16.53 -24.42
N THR A 221 -11.30 16.41 -23.56
CA THR A 221 -9.95 16.96 -23.73
C THR A 221 -9.00 15.93 -24.36
N ALA A 222 -7.82 16.37 -24.81
CA ALA A 222 -6.81 15.49 -25.40
C ALA A 222 -6.30 14.42 -24.41
N THR A 223 -6.26 14.78 -23.13
CA THR A 223 -5.97 13.91 -21.99
C THR A 223 -7.22 13.76 -21.13
N LYS A 224 -7.47 12.56 -20.61
CA LYS A 224 -8.60 12.27 -19.71
C LYS A 224 -8.06 11.95 -18.31
N GLY A 225 -8.82 12.29 -17.28
CA GLY A 225 -8.42 12.09 -15.89
C GLY A 225 -9.23 12.96 -14.94
N ILE A 226 -8.90 12.90 -13.66
CA ILE A 226 -9.50 13.66 -12.57
C ILE A 226 -8.72 14.97 -12.37
N ARG A 227 -9.41 16.09 -12.43
CA ARG A 227 -8.90 17.43 -12.09
C ARG A 227 -9.65 17.97 -10.88
N VAL A 228 -9.15 19.06 -10.31
CA VAL A 228 -9.82 19.78 -9.23
C VAL A 228 -10.00 21.25 -9.62
N ALA A 229 -11.15 21.83 -9.28
CA ALA A 229 -11.40 23.26 -9.32
C ALA A 229 -11.76 23.76 -7.93
N VAL A 230 -11.26 24.95 -7.56
CA VAL A 230 -11.39 25.50 -6.21
C VAL A 230 -12.23 26.77 -6.23
N SER A 231 -13.10 26.95 -5.24
CA SER A 231 -13.90 28.15 -5.08
C SER A 231 -14.03 28.58 -3.62
N ASP A 232 -14.25 29.89 -3.41
CA ASP A 232 -14.70 30.46 -2.14
C ASP A 232 -16.23 30.36 -1.95
N SER A 233 -16.97 29.94 -2.99
CA SER A 233 -18.43 29.78 -2.96
C SER A 233 -18.82 28.41 -3.47
N LEU A 234 -19.77 27.75 -2.79
CA LEU A 234 -20.26 26.44 -3.19
C LEU A 234 -20.89 26.44 -4.59
N THR A 235 -21.56 27.52 -4.99
CA THR A 235 -22.45 27.56 -6.17
C THR A 235 -21.88 28.33 -7.36
N SER A 236 -20.67 28.89 -7.25
CA SER A 236 -20.07 29.70 -8.31
C SER A 236 -18.57 29.86 -8.13
N GLY A 237 -17.86 30.38 -9.12
CA GLY A 237 -16.48 30.85 -8.95
C GLY A 237 -15.38 29.77 -8.94
N TYR A 238 -15.70 28.53 -9.32
CA TYR A 238 -14.72 27.46 -9.42
C TYR A 238 -13.63 27.76 -10.46
N VAL A 239 -12.38 27.76 -10.02
CA VAL A 239 -11.18 27.95 -10.85
C VAL A 239 -10.40 26.64 -10.90
N PRO A 240 -10.17 26.05 -12.08
CA PRO A 240 -9.38 24.82 -12.20
C PRO A 240 -7.93 24.98 -11.78
N GLU A 241 -7.44 24.02 -11.01
CA GLU A 241 -6.04 23.91 -10.63
C GLU A 241 -5.22 23.20 -11.72
N GLU A 242 -3.89 23.33 -11.61
CA GLU A 242 -2.96 22.67 -12.52
C GLU A 242 -2.85 21.17 -12.25
N GLY A 243 -2.66 20.41 -13.34
CA GLY A 243 -2.37 18.98 -13.32
C GLY A 243 -3.59 18.08 -13.04
N TYR A 244 -3.36 16.80 -13.29
CA TYR A 244 -4.26 15.70 -12.92
C TYR A 244 -4.00 15.25 -11.49
N LYS A 245 -5.04 14.78 -10.82
CA LYS A 245 -5.02 14.36 -9.40
C LYS A 245 -5.01 12.85 -9.26
N ASP A 246 -5.55 12.15 -10.25
CA ASP A 246 -5.26 10.74 -10.45
C ASP A 246 -3.78 10.52 -10.74
N GLN A 247 -3.21 9.48 -10.13
CA GLN A 247 -1.78 9.17 -10.17
C GLN A 247 -1.55 7.93 -11.06
N THR A 248 -2.16 7.92 -12.25
CA THR A 248 -2.14 6.80 -13.18
C THR A 248 -2.23 7.28 -14.64
N ASP A 249 -1.78 6.46 -15.59
CA ASP A 249 -1.97 6.70 -17.03
C ASP A 249 -3.19 5.93 -17.60
N ARG A 250 -3.88 5.18 -16.74
CA ARG A 250 -5.04 4.35 -17.07
C ARG A 250 -6.30 5.20 -17.11
N ALA A 251 -7.33 4.69 -17.78
CA ALA A 251 -8.61 5.38 -17.84
C ALA A 251 -9.31 5.31 -16.46
N VAL A 252 -9.71 6.48 -15.95
CA VAL A 252 -10.29 6.65 -14.61
C VAL A 252 -11.66 7.33 -14.67
N GLU A 253 -12.52 7.05 -13.70
CA GLU A 253 -13.79 7.76 -13.50
C GLU A 253 -14.31 7.72 -12.06
N GLY A 254 -15.44 8.38 -11.81
CA GLY A 254 -16.17 8.27 -10.55
C GLY A 254 -15.36 8.67 -9.32
N SER A 255 -14.76 9.87 -9.35
CA SER A 255 -13.98 10.37 -8.23
C SER A 255 -14.85 10.57 -6.99
N SER A 256 -14.30 10.19 -5.83
CA SER A 256 -14.87 10.52 -4.53
C SER A 256 -13.75 10.79 -3.52
N VAL A 257 -13.97 11.75 -2.64
CA VAL A 257 -13.01 12.19 -1.63
C VAL A 257 -13.61 12.04 -0.24
N PHE A 258 -12.88 11.37 0.64
CA PHE A 258 -13.24 11.28 2.06
C PHE A 258 -12.06 11.60 2.96
N LYS A 259 -12.37 12.04 4.19
CA LYS A 259 -11.36 12.32 5.21
C LYS A 259 -11.14 11.11 6.08
N MET A 260 -9.88 10.82 6.41
CA MET A 260 -9.53 9.78 7.37
C MET A 260 -9.91 10.22 8.80
N ILE A 261 -10.58 9.34 9.54
CA ILE A 261 -10.90 9.48 10.96
C ILE A 261 -9.60 9.76 11.74
N ASP A 262 -9.66 10.71 12.67
CA ASP A 262 -8.55 11.14 13.53
C ASP A 262 -7.25 11.53 12.79
N SER A 263 -7.38 12.01 11.55
CA SER A 263 -6.26 12.37 10.69
C SER A 263 -6.53 13.65 9.91
N ASP A 264 -5.47 14.31 9.45
CA ASP A 264 -5.52 15.44 8.50
C ASP A 264 -5.50 14.97 7.04
N LYS A 265 -5.34 13.66 6.81
CA LYS A 265 -5.31 13.07 5.48
C LYS A 265 -6.70 12.92 4.86
N TYR A 266 -6.74 13.18 3.57
CA TYR A 266 -7.84 12.93 2.66
C TYR A 266 -7.43 11.87 1.66
N ILE A 267 -8.40 11.03 1.29
CA ILE A 267 -8.25 10.01 0.27
C ILE A 267 -9.10 10.41 -0.93
N LEU A 268 -8.46 10.56 -2.08
CA LEU A 268 -9.13 10.57 -3.37
C LEU A 268 -9.16 9.12 -3.87
N MET A 269 -10.36 8.61 -4.13
CA MET A 269 -10.56 7.31 -4.74
C MET A 269 -11.17 7.47 -6.13
N TYR A 270 -10.77 6.60 -7.06
CA TYR A 270 -11.29 6.59 -8.43
C TYR A 270 -11.27 5.19 -9.04
N ASP A 271 -12.21 4.98 -9.95
CA ASP A 271 -12.48 3.74 -10.65
C ASP A 271 -11.63 3.62 -11.91
N MET A 272 -10.67 2.68 -11.93
CA MET A 272 -9.91 2.31 -13.12
C MET A 272 -10.71 1.27 -13.94
N TYR A 273 -11.82 1.73 -14.51
CA TYR A 273 -12.89 0.88 -15.03
C TYR A 273 -12.50 -0.10 -16.14
N VAL A 274 -11.42 0.18 -16.89
CA VAL A 274 -10.87 -0.73 -17.90
C VAL A 274 -10.09 -1.87 -17.25
N ASP A 275 -9.42 -1.58 -16.14
CA ASP A 275 -8.58 -2.53 -15.42
C ASP A 275 -9.37 -3.30 -14.35
N GLY A 276 -10.62 -2.89 -14.06
CA GLY A 276 -11.48 -3.51 -13.05
C GLY A 276 -10.94 -3.34 -11.63
N LYS A 277 -10.30 -2.19 -11.36
CA LYS A 277 -9.63 -1.90 -10.10
C LYS A 277 -10.05 -0.53 -9.58
N TYR A 278 -9.99 -0.38 -8.25
CA TYR A 278 -10.07 0.92 -7.60
C TYR A 278 -8.68 1.36 -7.15
N GLN A 279 -8.39 2.66 -7.28
CA GLN A 279 -7.12 3.23 -6.83
C GLN A 279 -7.39 4.33 -5.82
N PHE A 280 -6.64 4.31 -4.72
CA PHE A 280 -6.68 5.35 -3.70
C PHE A 280 -5.40 6.18 -3.78
N ALA A 281 -5.52 7.48 -3.55
CA ALA A 281 -4.41 8.40 -3.42
C ALA A 281 -4.61 9.30 -2.20
N GLU A 282 -3.56 9.54 -1.42
CA GLU A 282 -3.61 10.35 -0.20
C GLU A 282 -3.09 11.77 -0.42
N SER A 283 -3.67 12.73 0.30
CA SER A 283 -3.26 14.13 0.35
C SER A 283 -3.60 14.77 1.70
N THR A 284 -2.87 15.79 2.12
CA THR A 284 -3.23 16.65 3.27
C THR A 284 -3.76 18.02 2.84
N ASP A 285 -3.65 18.37 1.56
CA ASP A 285 -4.00 19.69 1.02
C ASP A 285 -5.04 19.67 -0.11
N LEU A 286 -5.48 18.48 -0.53
CA LEU A 286 -6.41 18.24 -1.64
C LEU A 286 -5.90 18.68 -3.03
N LEU A 287 -4.60 18.98 -3.15
CA LEU A 287 -3.97 19.43 -4.39
C LEU A 287 -2.84 18.51 -4.84
N ASN A 288 -2.08 17.99 -3.87
CA ASN A 288 -0.93 17.12 -4.08
C ASN A 288 -1.28 15.72 -3.57
N PHE A 289 -1.54 14.80 -4.50
CA PHE A 289 -1.92 13.43 -4.21
C PHE A 289 -0.76 12.47 -4.48
N LYS A 290 -0.66 11.44 -3.64
CA LYS A 290 0.25 10.31 -3.83
C LYS A 290 -0.56 9.02 -3.89
N ALA A 291 -0.44 8.25 -4.96
CA ALA A 291 -1.06 6.93 -5.03
C ALA A 291 -0.60 6.06 -3.85
N LEU A 292 -1.55 5.37 -3.25
CA LEU A 292 -1.27 4.28 -2.35
C LEU A 292 -0.87 3.05 -3.18
N GLY A 293 0.11 2.29 -2.70
CA GLY A 293 0.48 1.02 -3.33
C GLY A 293 -0.69 0.04 -3.34
N ALA A 294 -0.70 -0.89 -4.30
CA ALA A 294 -1.75 -1.90 -4.42
C ALA A 294 -1.84 -2.82 -3.17
N ASP A 295 -0.79 -2.88 -2.35
CA ASP A 295 -0.74 -3.58 -1.07
C ASP A 295 -1.52 -2.87 0.06
N LYS A 296 -1.80 -1.57 -0.10
CA LYS A 296 -2.42 -0.75 0.94
C LYS A 296 -3.93 -0.80 0.94
N VAL A 297 -4.57 -1.19 -0.15
CA VAL A 297 -6.03 -1.23 -0.27
C VAL A 297 -6.46 -2.66 -0.61
N SER A 298 -7.40 -3.21 0.15
CA SER A 298 -7.93 -4.55 -0.08
C SER A 298 -9.45 -4.52 -0.09
N MET A 299 -10.03 -5.25 -1.04
CA MET A 299 -11.47 -5.40 -1.19
C MET A 299 -11.75 -6.86 -1.57
N ASN A 300 -12.71 -7.51 -0.91
CA ASN A 300 -13.18 -8.85 -1.32
C ASN A 300 -14.27 -8.80 -2.42
N PHE A 301 -14.42 -7.64 -3.07
CA PHE A 301 -15.41 -7.33 -4.10
C PHE A 301 -14.79 -6.39 -5.14
N HIS A 302 -15.52 -6.16 -6.25
CA HIS A 302 -15.08 -5.28 -7.34
C HIS A 302 -16.05 -4.11 -7.50
N PRO A 303 -15.82 -2.98 -6.82
CA PRO A 303 -16.70 -1.83 -6.92
C PRO A 303 -16.49 -1.04 -8.20
N ARG A 304 -17.54 -0.31 -8.58
CA ARG A 304 -17.58 0.77 -9.54
C ARG A 304 -18.12 2.01 -8.86
N HIS A 305 -17.69 3.18 -9.32
CA HIS A 305 -18.12 4.54 -8.93
C HIS A 305 -19.11 4.59 -7.75
N GLY A 306 -18.61 5.06 -6.60
CA GLY A 306 -19.37 5.13 -5.36
C GLY A 306 -18.79 6.16 -4.38
N THR A 307 -19.20 6.10 -3.12
CA THR A 307 -18.80 7.08 -2.09
C THR A 307 -18.56 6.41 -0.74
N ILE A 308 -17.61 6.94 0.03
CA ILE A 308 -17.30 6.49 1.38
C ILE A 308 -17.66 7.55 2.41
N ILE A 309 -18.37 7.15 3.47
CA ILE A 309 -18.62 8.01 4.65
C ILE A 309 -18.15 7.33 5.94
N PRO A 310 -17.73 8.10 6.96
CA PRO A 310 -17.48 7.55 8.27
C PRO A 310 -18.79 7.18 8.98
N VAL A 311 -18.75 6.09 9.75
CA VAL A 311 -19.88 5.57 10.53
C VAL A 311 -19.43 5.25 11.96
N THR A 312 -20.39 5.33 12.87
CA THR A 312 -20.23 4.95 14.28
C THR A 312 -20.27 3.44 14.44
N GLU A 313 -19.81 2.93 15.59
CA GLU A 313 -19.89 1.50 15.90
C GLU A 313 -21.34 0.99 15.91
N SER A 314 -22.29 1.81 16.38
CA SER A 314 -23.71 1.44 16.45
C SER A 314 -24.33 1.30 15.06
N GLU A 315 -23.98 2.18 14.13
CA GLU A 315 -24.44 2.11 12.75
C GLU A 315 -23.83 0.90 12.03
N ALA A 316 -22.53 0.67 12.21
CA ALA A 316 -21.87 -0.53 11.69
C ALA A 316 -22.52 -1.83 12.22
N ALA A 317 -22.84 -1.88 13.51
CA ALA A 317 -23.55 -3.00 14.12
C ALA A 317 -24.97 -3.20 13.52
N GLN A 318 -25.69 -2.12 13.27
CA GLN A 318 -27.02 -2.16 12.65
C GLN A 318 -26.95 -2.68 11.21
N LEU A 319 -25.98 -2.19 10.42
CA LEU A 319 -25.73 -2.64 9.05
C LEU A 319 -25.36 -4.12 9.02
N LEU A 320 -24.39 -4.55 9.84
CA LEU A 320 -23.95 -5.94 9.91
C LEU A 320 -25.10 -6.88 10.32
N LYS A 321 -25.99 -6.44 11.22
CA LYS A 321 -27.18 -7.20 11.62
C LYS A 321 -28.15 -7.40 10.47
N ALA A 322 -28.38 -6.35 9.68
CA ALA A 322 -29.34 -6.37 8.58
C ALA A 322 -28.79 -7.11 7.35
N PHE A 323 -27.48 -7.00 7.13
CA PHE A 323 -26.78 -7.44 5.92
C PHE A 323 -25.54 -8.29 6.28
N PRO A 324 -25.69 -9.42 6.98
CA PRO A 324 -24.55 -10.28 7.29
C PRO A 324 -23.96 -10.89 6.01
N SER A 325 -22.68 -11.26 6.05
CA SER A 325 -22.06 -12.11 5.02
C SER A 325 -21.42 -13.33 5.67
N GLU A 326 -21.38 -14.46 4.96
CA GLU A 326 -20.93 -15.74 5.53
C GLU A 326 -19.44 -15.77 5.89
N GLU A 327 -18.59 -15.10 5.10
CA GLU A 327 -17.12 -15.20 5.18
C GLU A 327 -16.42 -13.92 5.68
N LEU A 328 -17.08 -13.13 6.56
CA LEU A 328 -16.44 -11.94 7.13
C LEU A 328 -15.33 -12.31 8.14
N PRO A 329 -14.13 -11.70 8.05
CA PRO A 329 -13.14 -11.81 9.11
C PRO A 329 -13.60 -10.98 10.31
N LEU A 330 -14.14 -11.64 11.35
CA LEU A 330 -14.66 -10.94 12.53
C LEU A 330 -13.54 -10.36 13.41
N LEU A 331 -12.34 -10.91 13.32
CA LEU A 331 -11.09 -10.28 13.73
C LEU A 331 -10.38 -9.76 12.49
N VAL A 332 -9.91 -8.52 12.52
CA VAL A 332 -9.29 -7.86 11.36
C VAL A 332 -7.85 -7.41 11.64
N GLY A 333 -7.33 -7.67 12.84
CA GLY A 333 -5.95 -7.38 13.19
C GLY A 333 -5.70 -7.28 14.68
N ALA A 334 -4.61 -6.62 15.03
CA ALA A 334 -4.15 -6.35 16.40
C ALA A 334 -3.55 -4.93 16.47
N ARG A 335 -3.24 -4.42 17.67
CA ARG A 335 -2.61 -3.09 17.83
C ARG A 335 -1.35 -3.11 18.69
N ALA A 336 -1.05 -4.22 19.34
CA ALA A 336 0.12 -4.32 20.19
C ALA A 336 1.40 -4.11 19.38
N LYS A 337 2.29 -3.24 19.86
CA LYS A 337 3.60 -2.97 19.24
C LYS A 337 4.50 -4.21 19.18
N ALA A 338 4.23 -5.18 20.04
CA ALA A 338 4.89 -6.48 20.06
C ALA A 338 4.59 -7.35 18.82
N ILE A 339 3.55 -7.01 18.04
CA ILE A 339 3.07 -7.81 16.91
C ILE A 339 3.48 -7.15 15.58
N ARG A 340 4.00 -7.96 14.66
CA ARG A 340 4.30 -7.57 13.28
C ARG A 340 3.01 -7.46 12.47
N GLN A 341 2.51 -6.24 12.35
CA GLN A 341 1.18 -5.96 11.79
C GLN A 341 1.00 -6.47 10.35
N GLN A 342 2.03 -6.34 9.51
CA GLN A 342 2.01 -6.76 8.11
C GLN A 342 1.80 -8.27 7.93
N ASN A 343 2.25 -9.07 8.90
CA ASN A 343 2.30 -10.53 8.78
C ASN A 343 1.24 -11.26 9.63
N ILE A 344 0.28 -10.53 10.19
CA ILE A 344 -0.88 -11.14 10.87
C ILE A 344 -1.65 -11.98 9.85
N VAL A 345 -1.98 -13.21 10.23
CA VAL A 345 -2.83 -14.10 9.41
C VAL A 345 -4.15 -14.30 10.13
N THR A 346 -5.25 -14.08 9.41
CA THR A 346 -6.59 -14.40 9.92
C THR A 346 -7.28 -15.29 8.91
N ASP A 347 -7.80 -16.40 9.40
CA ASP A 347 -8.66 -17.30 8.64
C ASP A 347 -10.09 -17.20 9.20
N ALA A 348 -10.98 -16.65 8.37
CA ALA A 348 -12.38 -16.47 8.71
C ALA A 348 -13.18 -17.78 8.69
N GLU A 349 -12.79 -18.75 7.86
CA GLU A 349 -13.43 -20.04 7.71
C GLU A 349 -13.16 -20.91 8.94
N THR A 350 -11.89 -21.07 9.31
CA THR A 350 -11.49 -21.85 10.48
C THR A 350 -11.59 -21.10 11.80
N ALA A 351 -11.87 -19.79 11.75
CA ALA A 351 -11.91 -18.89 12.90
C ALA A 351 -10.59 -18.92 13.68
N THR A 352 -9.47 -18.77 12.97
CA THR A 352 -8.14 -18.73 13.57
C THR A 352 -7.42 -17.43 13.26
N MET A 353 -6.49 -17.04 14.13
CA MET A 353 -5.60 -15.92 13.90
C MET A 353 -4.20 -16.26 14.42
N TYR A 354 -3.19 -16.01 13.59
CA TYR A 354 -1.79 -16.11 13.97
C TYR A 354 -1.19 -14.70 14.10
N LEU A 355 -0.57 -14.45 15.25
CA LEU A 355 0.08 -13.20 15.61
C LEU A 355 1.61 -13.39 15.62
N PRO A 356 2.33 -12.90 14.61
CA PRO A 356 3.79 -12.89 14.63
C PRO A 356 4.31 -11.84 15.61
N VAL A 357 5.18 -12.26 16.53
CA VAL A 357 5.69 -11.44 17.64
C VAL A 357 7.19 -11.17 17.47
N TYR A 358 7.65 -9.95 17.74
CA TYR A 358 9.07 -9.60 17.71
C TYR A 358 9.87 -10.35 18.80
N ALA A 359 11.12 -10.74 18.51
CA ALA A 359 11.98 -11.53 19.41
C ALA A 359 12.12 -10.99 20.85
N ASP A 360 12.09 -9.67 21.02
CA ASP A 360 12.28 -8.99 22.30
C ASP A 360 10.98 -8.86 23.12
N SER A 361 9.85 -9.28 22.55
CA SER A 361 8.55 -9.16 23.17
C SER A 361 8.19 -10.38 24.02
N SER A 362 7.47 -10.15 25.12
CA SER A 362 7.05 -11.23 26.03
C SER A 362 5.83 -11.96 25.49
N LEU A 363 5.95 -13.26 25.23
CA LEU A 363 4.79 -14.12 24.99
C LEU A 363 4.00 -14.43 26.28
N THR A 364 4.66 -14.40 27.45
CA THR A 364 4.01 -14.71 28.74
C THR A 364 3.12 -13.59 29.28
N ASP A 365 3.29 -12.37 28.77
CA ASP A 365 2.59 -11.16 29.19
C ASP A 365 2.21 -10.33 27.96
N LEU A 366 1.49 -10.95 27.01
CA LEU A 366 1.04 -10.29 25.78
C LEU A 366 -0.45 -9.95 25.84
N ASP A 367 -0.78 -8.65 25.80
CA ASP A 367 -2.11 -8.19 25.37
C ASP A 367 -2.04 -7.86 23.88
N PRO A 368 -2.64 -8.67 22.99
CA PRO A 368 -2.58 -8.43 21.55
C PRO A 368 -3.35 -7.18 21.11
N GLN A 369 -4.28 -6.67 21.93
CA GLN A 369 -5.17 -5.57 21.56
C GLN A 369 -5.88 -5.85 20.23
N LEU A 370 -6.54 -7.01 20.16
CA LEU A 370 -7.24 -7.50 18.98
C LEU A 370 -8.22 -6.45 18.45
N VAL A 371 -8.29 -6.33 17.12
CA VAL A 371 -9.18 -5.43 16.41
C VAL A 371 -10.29 -6.25 15.77
N THR A 372 -11.53 -5.89 16.05
CA THR A 372 -12.72 -6.55 15.51
C THR A 372 -13.23 -5.86 14.25
N PHE A 373 -13.95 -6.62 13.44
CA PHE A 373 -14.75 -6.10 12.33
C PHE A 373 -15.75 -5.03 12.82
N PRO A 374 -16.08 -3.99 12.01
CA PRO A 374 -17.11 -3.00 12.32
C PRO A 374 -18.43 -3.62 12.83
N GLY A 375 -18.87 -3.20 14.02
CA GLY A 375 -20.09 -3.68 14.67
C GLY A 375 -19.92 -4.93 15.53
N VAL A 376 -18.75 -5.56 15.55
CA VAL A 376 -18.46 -6.77 16.34
C VAL A 376 -17.77 -6.39 17.65
N SER A 377 -18.25 -6.96 18.76
CA SER A 377 -17.67 -6.72 20.09
C SER A 377 -16.83 -7.90 20.56
N LEU A 378 -15.70 -7.61 21.21
CA LEU A 378 -14.87 -8.61 21.87
C LEU A 378 -15.27 -8.74 23.34
N LEU A 379 -15.59 -9.95 23.80
CA LEU A 379 -16.10 -10.17 25.17
C LEU A 379 -15.02 -10.17 26.25
N GLU A 380 -13.80 -10.55 25.88
CA GLU A 380 -12.65 -10.61 26.79
C GLU A 380 -11.42 -9.96 26.15
N THR A 381 -10.74 -9.14 26.94
CA THR A 381 -9.50 -8.44 26.54
C THR A 381 -8.46 -8.57 27.65
N GLY A 382 -7.25 -8.07 27.37
CA GLY A 382 -6.17 -8.03 28.32
C GLY A 382 -5.15 -9.12 28.09
N THR A 383 -4.14 -9.09 28.95
CA THR A 383 -2.96 -9.92 28.81
C THR A 383 -3.23 -11.42 28.98
N LYS A 384 -2.61 -12.24 28.13
CA LYS A 384 -2.56 -13.70 28.26
C LYS A 384 -1.13 -14.22 28.06
N ASP A 385 -0.90 -15.45 28.50
CA ASP A 385 0.35 -16.19 28.32
C ASP A 385 0.27 -17.09 27.07
N PHE A 386 0.83 -16.62 25.97
CA PHE A 386 0.90 -17.32 24.68
C PHE A 386 2.10 -18.27 24.56
N SER A 387 2.96 -18.40 25.58
CA SER A 387 4.23 -19.13 25.42
C SER A 387 4.08 -20.63 25.16
N SER A 388 2.89 -21.18 25.41
CA SER A 388 2.65 -22.63 25.37
C SER A 388 1.33 -23.04 24.74
N ASN A 389 0.40 -22.11 24.51
CA ASN A 389 -0.95 -22.43 24.04
C ASN A 389 -1.56 -21.27 23.25
N ALA A 390 -2.37 -21.61 22.23
CA ALA A 390 -3.32 -20.69 21.65
C ALA A 390 -4.47 -20.39 22.64
N HIS A 391 -5.09 -19.21 22.49
CA HIS A 391 -6.17 -18.73 23.35
C HIS A 391 -7.46 -18.53 22.57
N SER A 392 -8.57 -18.94 23.17
CA SER A 392 -9.89 -18.65 22.62
C SER A 392 -10.34 -17.24 22.96
N TYR A 393 -10.87 -16.53 21.97
CA TYR A 393 -11.50 -15.23 22.10
C TYR A 393 -12.92 -15.32 21.58
N THR A 394 -13.91 -14.97 22.39
CA THR A 394 -15.32 -14.96 21.97
C THR A 394 -15.74 -13.57 21.55
N LEU A 395 -16.24 -13.48 20.32
CA LEU A 395 -16.78 -12.29 19.71
C LEU A 395 -18.30 -12.36 19.75
N SER A 396 -18.94 -11.25 20.11
CA SER A 396 -20.40 -11.09 20.09
C SER A 396 -20.81 -10.33 18.84
N LEU A 397 -21.78 -10.88 18.12
CA LEU A 397 -22.36 -10.27 16.92
C LEU A 397 -23.63 -9.48 17.28
N PRO A 398 -24.02 -8.49 16.45
CA PRO A 398 -25.23 -7.68 16.66
C PRO A 398 -26.57 -8.43 16.67
N ASP A 399 -26.62 -9.63 16.10
CA ASP A 399 -27.82 -10.50 16.09
C ASP A 399 -27.99 -11.29 17.40
N GLY A 400 -27.03 -11.18 18.33
CA GLY A 400 -26.99 -11.88 19.61
C GLY A 400 -26.26 -13.23 19.55
N THR A 401 -25.76 -13.64 18.38
CA THR A 401 -24.89 -14.82 18.26
C THR A 401 -23.46 -14.49 18.67
N SER A 402 -22.65 -15.53 18.82
CA SER A 402 -21.23 -15.39 19.13
C SER A 402 -20.39 -16.35 18.30
N LYS A 403 -19.18 -15.92 17.92
CA LYS A 403 -18.17 -16.75 17.26
C LYS A 403 -16.90 -16.74 18.09
N THR A 404 -16.29 -17.89 18.27
CA THR A 404 -15.02 -18.02 19.00
C THR A 404 -13.89 -18.17 18.00
N TYR A 405 -12.87 -17.33 18.14
CA TYR A 405 -11.62 -17.45 17.40
C TYR A 405 -10.56 -18.11 18.28
N THR A 406 -9.73 -18.96 17.68
CA THR A 406 -8.50 -19.45 18.31
C THR A 406 -7.34 -18.59 17.84
N VAL A 407 -6.70 -17.89 18.77
CA VAL A 407 -5.60 -16.97 18.49
C VAL A 407 -4.31 -17.57 19.00
N GLU A 408 -3.35 -17.74 18.11
CA GLU A 408 -1.98 -18.15 18.42
C GLU A 408 -1.05 -16.95 18.27
N ALA A 409 0.00 -16.91 19.09
CA ALA A 409 1.08 -15.95 18.94
C ALA A 409 2.41 -16.69 19.11
N ALA A 410 3.36 -16.41 18.22
CA ALA A 410 4.69 -17.01 18.28
C ALA A 410 5.74 -15.97 17.88
N LEU A 411 6.98 -16.19 18.34
CA LEU A 411 8.11 -15.40 17.87
C LEU A 411 8.27 -15.62 16.36
N ALA A 412 8.45 -14.52 15.64
CA ALA A 412 8.65 -14.53 14.20
C ALA A 412 9.71 -13.49 13.84
N ASN A 413 10.97 -13.94 13.73
CA ASN A 413 12.07 -13.05 13.33
C ASN A 413 12.19 -12.90 11.82
N ASN A 414 11.47 -13.71 11.03
CA ASN A 414 11.32 -13.50 9.60
C ASN A 414 9.94 -12.89 9.28
N PRO A 415 9.90 -11.76 8.54
CA PRO A 415 11.03 -11.08 7.93
C PRO A 415 11.90 -10.30 8.94
N VAL A 416 13.20 -10.18 8.65
CA VAL A 416 14.17 -9.51 9.53
C VAL A 416 14.06 -7.98 9.47
N LEU A 417 13.51 -7.45 8.38
CA LEU A 417 13.21 -6.03 8.20
C LEU A 417 11.70 -5.80 8.10
N ASP A 418 11.21 -4.74 8.73
CA ASP A 418 9.82 -4.30 8.56
C ASP A 418 9.65 -3.50 7.26
N GLY A 419 8.61 -3.82 6.49
CA GLY A 419 8.33 -3.17 5.20
C GLY A 419 8.70 -4.04 4.01
N PHE A 420 8.86 -3.43 2.83
CA PHE A 420 9.20 -4.16 1.60
C PHE A 420 10.64 -3.88 1.20
N TYR A 421 11.43 -4.94 1.20
CA TYR A 421 12.83 -4.94 0.85
C TYR A 421 13.15 -6.25 0.14
N ALA A 422 14.09 -6.18 -0.78
CA ALA A 422 14.46 -7.33 -1.58
C ALA A 422 15.95 -7.34 -1.90
N ASP A 423 16.36 -8.36 -2.64
CA ASP A 423 17.71 -8.49 -3.19
C ASP A 423 18.81 -8.14 -2.14
N PRO A 424 18.81 -8.83 -0.99
CA PRO A 424 19.62 -8.42 0.15
C PRO A 424 21.10 -8.78 -0.04
N GLU A 425 21.98 -7.79 0.17
CA GLU A 425 23.41 -8.01 0.37
C GLU A 425 23.80 -7.85 1.84
N ILE A 426 24.76 -8.63 2.34
CA ILE A 426 25.21 -8.53 3.73
C ILE A 426 26.73 -8.63 3.90
N ILE A 427 27.30 -7.79 4.76
CA ILE A 427 28.68 -7.93 5.23
C ILE A 427 28.77 -7.83 6.75
N TYR A 428 29.83 -8.39 7.32
CA TYR A 428 30.31 -8.00 8.64
C TYR A 428 31.41 -6.97 8.46
N SER A 429 31.24 -5.77 9.02
CA SER A 429 32.25 -4.71 8.96
C SER A 429 33.20 -4.81 10.14
N GLU A 430 34.50 -4.92 9.86
CA GLU A 430 35.57 -4.90 10.85
C GLU A 430 35.68 -3.53 11.54
N LYS A 431 35.32 -2.45 10.85
CA LYS A 431 35.39 -1.08 11.36
C LYS A 431 34.51 -0.89 12.59
N ASP A 432 33.25 -1.31 12.49
CA ASP A 432 32.24 -1.09 13.53
C ASP A 432 31.92 -2.36 14.34
N GLN A 433 32.46 -3.50 13.92
CA GLN A 433 32.20 -4.82 14.50
C GLN A 433 30.71 -5.18 14.50
N LYS A 434 30.04 -4.92 13.37
CA LYS A 434 28.60 -5.15 13.15
C LYS A 434 28.33 -5.71 11.76
N PHE A 435 27.17 -6.33 11.61
CA PHE A 435 26.59 -6.69 10.32
C PHE A 435 25.90 -5.48 9.69
N TYR A 436 26.00 -5.36 8.36
CA TYR A 436 25.28 -4.37 7.56
C TYR A 436 24.58 -5.06 6.40
N LEU A 437 23.30 -4.75 6.22
CA LEU A 437 22.40 -5.33 5.23
C LEU A 437 21.93 -4.25 4.25
N TYR A 438 22.15 -4.49 2.96
CA TYR A 438 21.91 -3.54 1.88
C TYR A 438 20.89 -4.14 0.90
N PRO A 439 19.60 -3.88 1.06
CA PRO A 439 18.58 -4.38 0.15
C PRO A 439 18.25 -3.38 -0.98
N THR A 440 17.60 -3.87 -2.04
CA THR A 440 16.70 -3.07 -2.88
C THR A 440 15.56 -2.51 -2.02
N SER A 441 15.27 -1.21 -2.16
CA SER A 441 14.02 -0.62 -1.64
C SER A 441 12.83 -1.07 -2.49
N ASP A 442 12.00 -1.98 -1.99
CA ASP A 442 10.89 -2.60 -2.72
C ASP A 442 9.53 -1.94 -2.39
N GLY A 443 8.40 -2.48 -2.86
CA GLY A 443 7.07 -1.89 -2.65
C GLY A 443 6.73 -0.76 -3.63
N PHE A 444 7.50 -0.63 -4.72
CA PHE A 444 7.27 0.32 -5.80
C PHE A 444 6.84 -0.42 -7.06
N ASP A 445 5.78 0.05 -7.71
CA ASP A 445 5.27 -0.57 -8.92
C ASP A 445 6.37 -0.79 -9.96
N SER A 446 6.47 -2.04 -10.43
CA SER A 446 7.48 -2.46 -11.41
C SER A 446 8.92 -2.13 -11.01
N TRP A 447 9.25 -2.26 -9.73
CA TRP A 447 10.59 -2.00 -9.16
C TRP A 447 11.09 -0.59 -9.48
N SER A 448 10.22 0.42 -9.39
CA SER A 448 10.54 1.80 -9.76
C SER A 448 11.27 2.60 -8.68
N GLY A 449 11.66 1.96 -7.57
CA GLY A 449 12.48 2.56 -6.51
C GLY A 449 13.76 3.21 -7.05
N THR A 450 14.20 4.30 -6.40
CA THR A 450 15.32 5.13 -6.88
C THR A 450 16.39 5.39 -5.82
N TYR A 451 16.31 4.72 -4.68
CA TYR A 451 17.27 4.90 -3.58
C TYR A 451 17.56 3.58 -2.89
N PHE A 452 18.74 3.52 -2.27
CA PHE A 452 19.17 2.42 -1.42
C PHE A 452 19.20 2.86 0.04
N LYS A 453 18.84 1.93 0.92
CA LYS A 453 19.03 2.04 2.37
C LYS A 453 20.05 1.02 2.84
N THR A 454 20.53 1.18 4.06
CA THR A 454 21.24 0.13 4.79
C THR A 454 20.69 -0.04 6.19
N PHE A 455 20.86 -1.24 6.74
CA PHE A 455 20.46 -1.61 8.08
C PHE A 455 21.64 -2.23 8.81
N SER A 456 21.85 -1.88 10.07
CA SER A 456 22.94 -2.46 10.86
C SER A 456 22.44 -3.36 11.99
N SER A 457 23.19 -4.40 12.33
CA SER A 457 22.87 -5.30 13.43
C SER A 457 24.12 -5.81 14.14
N LYS A 458 24.02 -6.04 15.44
CA LYS A 458 25.08 -6.70 16.22
C LYS A 458 24.93 -8.22 16.28
N ASP A 459 23.75 -8.73 15.97
CA ASP A 459 23.36 -10.10 16.28
C ASP A 459 22.44 -10.75 15.22
N LEU A 460 22.32 -10.13 14.04
CA LEU A 460 21.49 -10.56 12.90
C LEU A 460 19.97 -10.59 13.16
N VAL A 461 19.52 -10.20 14.35
CA VAL A 461 18.09 -10.19 14.73
C VAL A 461 17.58 -8.79 14.98
N HIS A 462 18.35 -7.97 15.69
CA HIS A 462 17.96 -6.59 15.99
C HIS A 462 18.61 -5.65 14.97
N TRP A 463 17.79 -5.09 14.09
CA TRP A 463 18.22 -4.23 12.98
C TRP A 463 17.90 -2.76 13.25
N GLU A 464 18.87 -1.88 13.00
CA GLU A 464 18.76 -0.42 13.02
C GLU A 464 18.68 0.08 11.57
N ASP A 465 17.65 0.87 11.22
CA ASP A 465 17.56 1.56 9.92
C ASP A 465 18.52 2.76 9.91
N GLU A 466 19.64 2.64 9.18
CA GLU A 466 20.67 3.68 9.07
C GLU A 466 20.29 4.76 8.03
N GLY A 467 19.14 4.60 7.36
CA GLY A 467 18.60 5.55 6.41
C GLY A 467 19.09 5.37 4.98
N VAL A 468 18.86 6.40 4.16
CA VAL A 468 19.19 6.40 2.72
C VAL A 468 20.67 6.66 2.52
N ILE A 469 21.35 5.74 1.85
CA ILE A 469 22.81 5.79 1.62
C ILE A 469 23.19 6.30 0.24
N LEU A 470 22.29 6.16 -0.74
CA LEU A 470 22.47 6.62 -2.13
C LEU A 470 21.09 6.82 -2.78
N ASP A 471 20.83 7.99 -3.36
CA ASP A 471 19.63 8.28 -4.16
C ASP A 471 20.02 8.60 -5.61
N LEU A 472 19.54 7.78 -6.56
CA LEU A 472 19.88 7.91 -7.98
C LEU A 472 19.49 9.28 -8.55
N LYS A 473 18.42 9.92 -8.08
CA LYS A 473 17.98 11.23 -8.61
C LYS A 473 18.84 12.38 -8.13
N LYS A 474 19.52 12.19 -7.01
CA LYS A 474 20.28 13.24 -6.32
C LYS A 474 21.78 13.06 -6.48
N ASP A 475 22.25 11.83 -6.32
CA ASP A 475 23.66 11.51 -6.11
C ASP A 475 24.31 10.85 -7.35
N VAL A 476 23.52 10.35 -8.32
CA VAL A 476 24.02 9.66 -9.53
C VAL A 476 23.71 10.46 -10.79
N SER A 477 24.73 10.84 -11.57
CA SER A 477 24.55 11.71 -12.74
C SER A 477 24.14 10.99 -14.03
N TRP A 478 24.35 9.67 -14.10
CA TRP A 478 24.22 8.88 -15.33
C TRP A 478 22.97 7.98 -15.37
N ALA A 479 22.30 7.75 -14.25
CA ALA A 479 21.04 7.00 -14.14
C ALA A 479 20.17 7.55 -13.00
N ASN A 480 18.84 7.53 -13.17
CA ASN A 480 17.89 8.16 -12.23
C ASN A 480 16.67 7.28 -11.89
N ARG A 481 16.73 5.98 -12.20
CA ARG A 481 15.64 5.02 -12.01
C ARG A 481 16.18 3.63 -11.69
N ASN A 482 15.34 2.81 -11.07
CA ASN A 482 15.57 1.37 -10.93
C ASN A 482 16.83 1.05 -10.13
N ALA A 483 16.89 1.51 -8.88
CA ALA A 483 17.94 1.19 -7.91
C ALA A 483 17.75 -0.24 -7.40
N TRP A 484 18.50 -1.21 -7.95
CA TRP A 484 18.31 -2.65 -7.69
C TRP A 484 19.59 -3.35 -7.25
N ALA A 485 19.41 -4.42 -6.49
CA ALA A 485 20.34 -5.51 -6.23
C ALA A 485 21.78 -5.03 -6.06
N PRO A 486 22.14 -4.47 -4.90
CA PRO A 486 23.51 -4.07 -4.65
C PRO A 486 24.38 -5.25 -4.21
N CYS A 487 25.69 -5.07 -4.25
CA CYS A 487 26.67 -5.85 -3.49
C CYS A 487 27.71 -4.90 -2.87
N ILE A 488 28.48 -5.36 -1.88
CA ILE A 488 29.45 -4.50 -1.21
C ILE A 488 30.72 -5.25 -0.79
N ALA A 489 31.87 -4.60 -0.95
CA ALA A 489 33.14 -5.07 -0.41
C ALA A 489 33.72 -4.07 0.59
N GLU A 490 34.16 -4.57 1.75
CA GLU A 490 35.05 -3.87 2.67
C GLU A 490 36.50 -4.29 2.34
N LYS A 491 37.39 -3.32 2.12
CA LYS A 491 38.80 -3.59 1.82
C LYS A 491 39.72 -2.51 2.35
N GLU A 492 40.87 -2.90 2.90
CA GLU A 492 41.92 -1.95 3.24
C GLU A 492 42.62 -1.44 1.97
N ILE A 493 42.60 -0.13 1.77
CA ILE A 493 43.30 0.58 0.69
C ILE A 493 44.10 1.71 1.32
N ASP A 494 45.41 1.75 1.03
CA ASP A 494 46.35 2.75 1.56
C ASP A 494 46.32 2.88 3.10
N GLY A 495 46.11 1.77 3.81
CA GLY A 495 46.10 1.70 5.28
C GLY A 495 44.80 2.17 5.93
N ALA A 496 43.71 2.28 5.17
CA ALA A 496 42.37 2.59 5.69
C ALA A 496 41.33 1.66 5.08
N LEU A 497 40.36 1.22 5.89
CA LEU A 497 39.18 0.52 5.39
C LEU A 497 38.36 1.44 4.48
N LYS A 498 37.97 0.89 3.32
CA LYS A 498 37.12 1.52 2.31
C LYS A 498 36.00 0.57 1.94
N TYR A 499 34.87 1.14 1.56
CA TYR A 499 33.68 0.41 1.14
C TYR A 499 33.43 0.66 -0.34
N PHE A 500 33.26 -0.42 -1.10
CA PHE A 500 32.98 -0.41 -2.53
C PHE A 500 31.59 -0.99 -2.76
N TYR A 501 30.64 -0.13 -3.10
CA TYR A 501 29.24 -0.45 -3.24
C TYR A 501 28.86 -0.47 -4.71
N TYR A 502 28.59 -1.65 -5.24
CA TYR A 502 28.16 -1.84 -6.62
C TYR A 502 26.65 -2.01 -6.63
N PHE A 503 26.00 -1.47 -7.65
CA PHE A 503 24.54 -1.48 -7.70
C PHE A 503 24.03 -1.47 -9.13
N SER A 504 22.85 -2.04 -9.35
CA SER A 504 22.17 -1.92 -10.62
C SER A 504 21.37 -0.61 -10.68
N ALA A 505 21.51 0.14 -11.78
CA ALA A 505 20.68 1.29 -12.10
C ALA A 505 20.39 1.32 -13.60
N ALA A 506 19.12 1.47 -13.97
CA ALA A 506 18.68 1.52 -15.38
C ALA A 506 19.25 0.38 -16.26
N GLN A 507 19.32 -0.85 -15.73
CA GLN A 507 19.86 -2.06 -16.39
C GLN A 507 21.35 -1.98 -16.77
N THR A 508 22.11 -1.22 -16.00
CA THR A 508 23.59 -1.14 -16.01
C THR A 508 24.09 -1.16 -14.57
N ILE A 509 25.39 -1.35 -14.36
CA ILE A 509 25.97 -1.44 -13.01
C ILE A 509 26.79 -0.18 -12.71
N GLY A 510 26.55 0.43 -11.55
CA GLY A 510 27.30 1.53 -10.96
C GLY A 510 28.28 1.09 -9.89
N LEU A 511 29.13 2.02 -9.45
CA LEU A 511 30.03 1.87 -8.32
C LEU A 511 30.05 3.18 -7.53
N ALA A 512 29.82 3.08 -6.22
CA ALA A 512 30.01 4.16 -5.27
C ALA A 512 31.00 3.74 -4.17
N THR A 513 31.69 4.72 -3.59
CA THR A 513 32.67 4.47 -2.52
C THR A 513 32.34 5.25 -1.25
N ALA A 514 32.71 4.69 -0.09
CA ALA A 514 32.57 5.35 1.19
C ALA A 514 33.74 5.01 2.14
N ASP A 515 33.85 5.82 3.20
CA ASP A 515 34.75 5.60 4.34
C ASP A 515 34.04 4.91 5.51
N ASP A 516 32.74 4.68 5.40
CA ASP A 516 31.87 4.14 6.43
C ASP A 516 30.85 3.19 5.80
N PRO A 517 30.51 2.06 6.44
CA PRO A 517 29.54 1.11 5.88
C PRO A 517 28.13 1.73 5.78
N ALA A 518 27.78 2.69 6.65
CA ALA A 518 26.53 3.44 6.55
C ALA A 518 26.59 4.64 5.58
N GLY A 519 27.72 4.83 4.90
CA GLY A 519 27.94 5.96 4.00
C GLY A 519 28.25 7.29 4.71
N PRO A 520 28.11 8.43 4.02
CA PRO A 520 27.52 8.58 2.70
C PRO A 520 28.37 7.98 1.59
N PHE A 521 27.72 7.39 0.59
CA PHE A 521 28.39 6.86 -0.60
C PHE A 521 28.52 7.94 -1.68
N THR A 522 29.65 7.94 -2.38
CA THR A 522 29.94 8.83 -3.50
C THR A 522 30.04 8.02 -4.79
N ASP A 523 29.11 8.25 -5.73
CA ASP A 523 29.10 7.64 -7.07
C ASP A 523 30.38 7.99 -7.86
N SER A 524 30.85 7.03 -8.66
CA SER A 524 32.03 7.20 -9.52
C SER A 524 31.81 8.21 -10.67
N GLY A 525 30.55 8.54 -10.97
CA GLY A 525 30.14 9.47 -12.04
C GLY A 525 29.81 8.80 -13.37
N GLU A 526 30.04 7.49 -13.49
CA GLU A 526 29.72 6.70 -14.69
C GLU A 526 29.37 5.24 -14.35
N ALA A 527 28.73 4.54 -15.30
CA ALA A 527 28.45 3.12 -15.14
C ALA A 527 29.76 2.31 -15.11
N PHE A 528 29.95 1.51 -14.06
CA PHE A 528 31.03 0.54 -13.91
C PHE A 528 30.96 -0.56 -14.98
N VAL A 529 29.75 -1.09 -15.25
CA VAL A 529 29.47 -1.94 -16.42
C VAL A 529 28.30 -1.35 -17.20
N GLY A 530 28.62 -0.63 -18.27
CA GLY A 530 27.61 0.01 -19.14
C GLY A 530 27.21 -0.81 -20.37
N THR A 531 28.02 -1.79 -20.78
CA THR A 531 27.77 -2.60 -21.98
C THR A 531 28.12 -4.06 -21.76
N LYS A 532 27.35 -4.97 -22.36
CA LYS A 532 27.60 -6.40 -22.27
C LYS A 532 28.95 -6.73 -22.93
N PRO A 533 29.91 -7.34 -22.21
CA PRO A 533 31.21 -7.61 -22.80
C PRO A 533 31.13 -8.59 -23.97
N GLN A 534 31.99 -8.41 -24.96
CA GLN A 534 32.02 -9.27 -26.16
C GLN A 534 32.43 -10.72 -25.86
N ALA A 535 33.12 -10.97 -24.75
CA ALA A 535 33.51 -12.33 -24.38
C ALA A 535 32.30 -13.18 -23.97
N ILE A 536 31.23 -12.55 -23.48
CA ILE A 536 29.96 -13.23 -23.16
C ILE A 536 29.20 -13.49 -24.45
N LYS A 537 29.15 -14.76 -24.86
CA LYS A 537 28.61 -15.20 -26.15
C LYS A 537 27.11 -15.47 -26.11
N ARG A 538 26.56 -15.74 -24.92
CA ARG A 538 25.11 -15.98 -24.76
C ARG A 538 24.32 -14.75 -25.23
N GLY A 539 23.30 -14.97 -26.07
CA GLY A 539 22.44 -13.90 -26.57
C GLY A 539 21.42 -13.42 -25.53
N GLY A 540 21.03 -12.14 -25.59
CA GLY A 540 20.07 -11.55 -24.64
C GLY A 540 20.68 -11.28 -23.25
N GLY A 541 19.80 -11.22 -22.24
CA GLY A 541 20.16 -10.94 -20.85
C GLY A 541 20.32 -9.45 -20.52
N GLN A 542 20.54 -9.15 -19.24
CA GLN A 542 20.69 -7.80 -18.71
C GLN A 542 21.99 -7.66 -17.91
N ILE A 543 22.45 -6.42 -17.71
CA ILE A 543 23.65 -6.08 -16.94
C ILE A 543 23.17 -5.60 -15.57
N ILE A 544 22.85 -6.55 -14.70
CA ILE A 544 22.29 -6.33 -13.37
C ILE A 544 22.86 -7.38 -12.41
N ASP A 545 22.46 -7.30 -11.14
CA ASP A 545 22.76 -8.24 -10.06
C ASP A 545 24.28 -8.45 -9.90
N PRO A 546 25.02 -7.37 -9.61
CA PRO A 546 26.44 -7.45 -9.28
C PRO A 546 26.66 -8.27 -8.00
N ASP A 547 27.77 -8.98 -7.94
CA ASP A 547 28.31 -9.62 -6.75
C ASP A 547 29.84 -9.41 -6.71
N VAL A 548 30.41 -9.29 -5.51
CA VAL A 548 31.83 -9.05 -5.29
C VAL A 548 32.37 -9.97 -4.20
N PHE A 549 33.41 -10.72 -4.56
CA PHE A 549 34.03 -11.69 -3.67
C PHE A 549 35.52 -11.38 -3.51
N ILE A 550 36.02 -11.35 -2.27
CA ILE A 550 37.45 -11.26 -1.96
C ILE A 550 37.95 -12.63 -1.55
N ASP A 551 38.88 -13.18 -2.32
CA ASP A 551 39.47 -14.50 -2.07
C ASP A 551 40.33 -14.45 -0.79
N PRO A 552 39.96 -15.20 0.27
CA PRO A 552 40.72 -15.21 1.51
C PRO A 552 42.11 -15.87 1.37
N ASN A 553 42.38 -16.58 0.27
CA ASN A 553 43.66 -17.26 0.06
C ASN A 553 44.77 -16.30 -0.40
N ASP A 554 44.45 -15.35 -1.30
CA ASP A 554 45.44 -14.46 -1.91
C ASP A 554 45.06 -12.97 -1.87
N GLY A 555 43.88 -12.61 -1.37
CA GLY A 555 43.39 -11.25 -1.23
C GLY A 555 42.94 -10.59 -2.53
N LYS A 556 42.88 -11.33 -3.65
CA LYS A 556 42.33 -10.82 -4.90
C LYS A 556 40.82 -10.71 -4.81
N ALA A 557 40.29 -9.74 -5.53
CA ALA A 557 38.86 -9.56 -5.63
C ALA A 557 38.36 -10.00 -7.01
N TYR A 558 37.14 -10.52 -7.04
CA TYR A 558 36.44 -11.00 -8.22
C TYR A 558 35.06 -10.36 -8.25
N PHE A 559 34.60 -10.07 -9.46
CA PHE A 559 33.33 -9.41 -9.70
C PHE A 559 32.47 -10.23 -10.64
N TYR A 560 31.22 -10.45 -10.26
CA TYR A 560 30.24 -11.27 -11.00
C TYR A 560 28.99 -10.45 -11.29
N TRP A 561 28.30 -10.77 -12.38
CA TRP A 561 27.03 -10.14 -12.69
C TRP A 561 26.23 -10.88 -13.78
N GLY A 562 24.95 -10.56 -13.85
CA GLY A 562 24.12 -10.74 -15.03
C GLY A 562 22.79 -11.44 -14.77
N ASN A 563 21.81 -11.08 -15.60
CA ASN A 563 20.55 -11.82 -15.76
C ASN A 563 20.53 -12.49 -17.13
N GLY A 564 20.17 -13.78 -17.16
CA GLY A 564 20.20 -14.62 -18.35
C GLY A 564 21.61 -15.05 -18.77
N TYR A 565 22.65 -14.60 -18.09
CA TYR A 565 24.02 -15.10 -18.15
C TYR A 565 24.72 -14.74 -16.84
N MET A 566 25.73 -15.51 -16.44
CA MET A 566 26.66 -15.14 -15.37
C MET A 566 28.02 -14.81 -15.99
N ALA A 567 28.50 -13.60 -15.77
CA ALA A 567 29.86 -13.19 -16.08
C ALA A 567 30.70 -13.15 -14.79
N GLY A 568 32.01 -13.35 -14.91
CA GLY A 568 32.97 -13.17 -13.81
C GLY A 568 34.28 -12.61 -14.32
N ALA A 569 34.93 -11.73 -13.56
CA ALA A 569 36.27 -11.20 -13.85
C ALA A 569 37.04 -10.91 -12.56
N GLU A 570 38.37 -10.95 -12.63
CA GLU A 570 39.25 -10.45 -11.56
C GLU A 570 39.21 -8.92 -11.53
N LEU A 571 39.06 -8.32 -10.36
CA LEU A 571 39.18 -6.87 -10.15
C LEU A 571 40.65 -6.44 -10.09
N ASN A 572 40.92 -5.19 -10.45
CA ASN A 572 42.19 -4.55 -10.09
C ASN A 572 42.24 -4.27 -8.58
N GLU A 573 43.46 -4.05 -8.06
CA GLU A 573 43.67 -3.83 -6.62
C GLU A 573 42.84 -2.66 -6.07
N ASP A 574 42.60 -1.65 -6.92
CA ASP A 574 41.83 -0.44 -6.64
C ASP A 574 40.32 -0.66 -6.49
N MET A 575 39.81 -1.86 -6.84
CA MET A 575 38.39 -2.24 -6.83
C MET A 575 37.48 -1.37 -7.72
N ILE A 576 38.03 -0.46 -8.53
CA ILE A 576 37.24 0.45 -9.39
C ILE A 576 37.33 0.08 -10.87
N SER A 577 37.99 -1.03 -11.20
CA SER A 577 38.05 -1.59 -12.54
C SER A 577 38.30 -3.11 -12.52
N TYR A 578 37.91 -3.83 -13.57
CA TYR A 578 38.19 -5.26 -13.74
C TYR A 578 39.16 -5.54 -14.91
N LYS A 579 39.83 -6.69 -14.85
CA LYS A 579 40.80 -7.16 -15.85
C LYS A 579 40.08 -7.86 -16.99
N GLU A 580 39.87 -7.18 -18.11
CA GLU A 580 39.14 -7.72 -19.26
C GLU A 580 39.66 -9.06 -19.76
N GLU A 581 40.97 -9.31 -19.67
CA GLU A 581 41.60 -10.56 -20.08
C GLU A 581 41.23 -11.78 -19.22
N THR A 582 40.66 -11.55 -18.03
CA THR A 582 40.21 -12.60 -17.10
C THR A 582 38.73 -12.92 -17.24
N LEU A 583 38.00 -12.19 -18.08
CA LEU A 583 36.57 -12.31 -18.19
C LEU A 583 36.13 -13.73 -18.61
N ALA A 584 35.26 -14.33 -17.81
CA ALA A 584 34.70 -15.66 -18.01
C ALA A 584 33.17 -15.63 -18.09
N GLU A 585 32.60 -16.49 -18.94
CA GLU A 585 31.16 -16.81 -18.92
C GLU A 585 30.97 -18.04 -18.02
N LEU A 586 30.31 -17.86 -16.87
CA LEU A 586 30.14 -18.83 -15.79
C LEU A 586 28.70 -19.33 -15.67
N THR A 587 27.90 -19.20 -16.73
CA THR A 587 26.48 -19.60 -16.69
C THR A 587 26.38 -21.12 -16.43
N PRO A 588 25.79 -21.57 -15.30
CA PRO A 588 25.84 -22.97 -14.89
C PRO A 588 25.05 -23.89 -15.83
N ASP A 589 23.74 -23.67 -15.96
CA ASP A 589 22.86 -24.44 -16.83
C ASP A 589 21.58 -23.67 -17.22
N GLY A 590 20.54 -24.39 -17.67
CA GLY A 590 19.26 -23.83 -18.08
C GLY A 590 18.40 -23.24 -16.96
N THR A 591 18.75 -23.48 -15.69
CA THR A 591 18.03 -22.97 -14.52
C THR A 591 18.45 -21.53 -14.18
N PHE A 592 19.63 -21.08 -14.60
CA PHE A 592 20.14 -19.75 -14.27
C PHE A 592 19.21 -18.64 -14.73
N ARG A 593 18.69 -17.85 -13.78
CA ARG A 593 18.05 -16.56 -14.04
C ARG A 593 18.98 -15.39 -13.75
N GLU A 594 19.37 -15.19 -12.50
CA GLU A 594 20.01 -13.97 -11.97
C GLU A 594 20.47 -14.18 -10.51
N GLY A 595 20.84 -13.10 -9.79
CA GLY A 595 21.14 -13.12 -8.35
C GLY A 595 22.31 -14.03 -7.99
N THR A 596 23.50 -13.75 -8.55
CA THR A 596 24.71 -14.53 -8.26
C THR A 596 25.24 -14.19 -6.87
N GLU A 597 25.71 -15.19 -6.15
CA GLU A 597 26.38 -15.03 -4.85
C GLU A 597 27.57 -15.99 -4.78
N VAL A 598 28.74 -15.50 -4.38
CA VAL A 598 29.98 -16.28 -4.31
C VAL A 598 30.64 -16.19 -2.94
N PHE A 599 30.85 -17.35 -2.30
CA PHE A 599 31.58 -17.43 -1.03
C PHE A 599 32.58 -18.59 -1.02
N PHE A 600 33.51 -18.56 -0.07
CA PHE A 600 34.55 -19.58 0.09
C PHE A 600 34.45 -20.26 1.45
N ARG A 601 34.49 -21.59 1.46
CA ARG A 601 34.51 -22.40 2.67
C ARG A 601 35.32 -23.68 2.44
N ASP A 602 36.22 -23.97 3.38
CA ASP A 602 37.00 -25.22 3.43
C ASP A 602 37.65 -25.63 2.09
N GLY A 603 38.33 -24.67 1.45
CA GLY A 603 39.08 -24.93 0.20
C GLY A 603 38.24 -24.88 -1.08
N LYS A 604 36.93 -24.64 -1.00
CA LYS A 604 36.01 -24.61 -2.16
C LYS A 604 35.33 -23.26 -2.32
N TYR A 605 35.12 -22.88 -3.58
CA TYR A 605 34.27 -21.75 -3.95
C TYR A 605 32.85 -22.26 -4.19
N TYR A 606 31.87 -21.62 -3.61
CA TYR A 606 30.45 -21.89 -3.80
C TYR A 606 29.85 -20.77 -4.64
N PHE A 607 29.10 -21.15 -5.67
CA PHE A 607 28.40 -20.24 -6.55
C PHE A 607 26.91 -20.51 -6.43
N MET A 608 26.15 -19.54 -5.97
CA MET A 608 24.70 -19.62 -5.86
C MET A 608 24.04 -18.75 -6.92
N TRP A 609 22.83 -19.12 -7.33
CA TRP A 609 22.01 -18.33 -8.25
C TRP A 609 20.53 -18.58 -8.04
N SER A 610 19.71 -17.65 -8.51
CA SER A 610 18.26 -17.82 -8.52
C SER A 610 17.75 -18.50 -9.80
N GLU A 611 16.82 -19.45 -9.63
CA GLU A 611 16.03 -20.06 -10.69
C GLU A 611 14.61 -19.44 -10.70
N ASP A 612 14.04 -19.35 -11.91
CA ASP A 612 12.72 -18.79 -12.20
C ASP A 612 12.65 -17.26 -12.02
N ASP A 613 11.47 -16.67 -12.16
CA ASP A 613 11.22 -15.22 -12.09
C ASP A 613 10.85 -14.79 -10.69
N THR A 614 11.35 -13.64 -10.22
CA THR A 614 10.98 -13.09 -8.90
C THR A 614 9.48 -12.78 -8.75
N ARG A 615 8.64 -12.85 -9.80
CA ARG A 615 7.15 -12.81 -9.70
C ARG A 615 6.51 -14.20 -9.61
N SER A 616 7.30 -15.26 -9.67
CA SER A 616 6.87 -16.66 -9.56
C SER A 616 6.96 -17.11 -8.10
N PRO A 617 5.95 -17.81 -7.57
CA PRO A 617 6.07 -18.44 -6.25
C PRO A 617 7.16 -19.53 -6.21
N ASN A 618 7.67 -19.97 -7.37
CA ASN A 618 8.76 -20.94 -7.49
C ASN A 618 10.15 -20.29 -7.64
N TYR A 619 10.29 -18.96 -7.48
CA TYR A 619 11.61 -18.34 -7.38
C TYR A 619 12.37 -18.97 -6.21
N ARG A 620 13.59 -19.48 -6.48
CA ARG A 620 14.33 -20.35 -5.55
C ARG A 620 15.83 -20.32 -5.84
N VAL A 621 16.65 -20.81 -4.92
CA VAL A 621 18.12 -20.73 -5.04
C VAL A 621 18.74 -22.11 -5.30
N ARG A 622 19.71 -22.15 -6.20
CA ARG A 622 20.55 -23.31 -6.49
C ARG A 622 22.03 -23.00 -6.29
N TYR A 623 22.86 -24.04 -6.23
CA TYR A 623 24.31 -23.85 -6.13
C TYR A 623 25.14 -24.76 -7.04
N ALA A 624 26.41 -24.38 -7.18
CA ALA A 624 27.51 -25.14 -7.75
C ALA A 624 28.77 -24.89 -6.91
N THR A 625 29.80 -25.70 -7.16
CA THR A 625 31.12 -25.54 -6.53
C THR A 625 32.20 -25.36 -7.59
N ALA A 626 33.33 -24.77 -7.22
CA ALA A 626 34.51 -24.72 -8.07
C ALA A 626 35.80 -24.78 -7.23
N GLU A 627 36.91 -25.08 -7.92
CA GLU A 627 38.27 -25.07 -7.36
C GLU A 627 39.00 -23.74 -7.63
N SER A 628 38.34 -22.82 -8.34
CA SER A 628 38.86 -21.51 -8.73
C SER A 628 37.71 -20.50 -8.78
N PRO A 629 37.96 -19.21 -8.45
CA PRO A 629 36.94 -18.16 -8.42
C PRO A 629 36.39 -17.82 -9.81
N LEU A 630 37.00 -18.34 -10.89
CA LEU A 630 36.50 -18.20 -12.27
C LEU A 630 36.16 -19.57 -12.89
N GLY A 631 35.75 -20.53 -12.05
CA GLY A 631 35.32 -21.85 -12.48
C GLY A 631 36.47 -22.77 -12.92
N PRO A 632 36.16 -23.87 -13.64
CA PRO A 632 34.83 -24.28 -14.11
C PRO A 632 33.90 -24.68 -12.96
N LEU A 633 32.58 -24.49 -13.15
CA LEU A 633 31.56 -24.86 -12.18
C LEU A 633 31.25 -26.35 -12.21
N ASN A 634 31.17 -26.96 -11.04
CA ASN A 634 30.72 -28.33 -10.79
C ASN A 634 29.35 -28.28 -10.10
N ILE A 635 28.30 -28.70 -10.80
CA ILE A 635 26.91 -28.67 -10.34
C ILE A 635 26.58 -30.04 -9.71
N PRO A 636 26.31 -30.12 -8.40
CA PRO A 636 25.86 -31.35 -7.76
C PRO A 636 24.50 -31.82 -8.31
N GLU A 637 24.19 -33.11 -8.17
CA GLU A 637 22.86 -33.64 -8.53
C GLU A 637 21.77 -33.04 -7.64
N GLU A 638 22.01 -33.02 -6.33
CA GLU A 638 21.18 -32.32 -5.34
C GLU A 638 21.76 -30.93 -5.10
N ASN A 639 21.27 -29.95 -5.86
CA ASN A 639 21.79 -28.58 -5.82
C ASN A 639 20.78 -27.52 -5.38
N MET A 640 19.64 -27.93 -4.82
CA MET A 640 18.70 -26.99 -4.23
C MET A 640 19.30 -26.43 -2.93
N VAL A 641 19.22 -25.12 -2.77
CA VAL A 641 19.63 -24.43 -1.53
C VAL A 641 18.40 -24.11 -0.71
N ILE A 642 17.41 -23.45 -1.28
CA ILE A 642 16.18 -23.06 -0.60
C ILE A 642 15.07 -22.93 -1.64
N GLU A 643 13.87 -23.42 -1.31
CA GLU A 643 12.65 -23.21 -2.09
C GLU A 643 11.46 -22.89 -1.19
N LYS A 644 10.28 -22.75 -1.78
CA LYS A 644 9.04 -22.37 -1.07
C LYS A 644 8.64 -23.41 -0.02
N ASP A 645 7.90 -22.96 0.99
CA ASP A 645 7.22 -23.82 1.97
C ASP A 645 5.73 -23.46 1.99
N GLU A 646 4.92 -24.27 1.31
CA GLU A 646 3.50 -24.01 1.14
C GLU A 646 2.71 -24.18 2.45
N ASP A 647 3.16 -25.05 3.36
CA ASP A 647 2.50 -25.30 4.64
C ASP A 647 2.57 -24.06 5.56
N ASN A 648 3.62 -23.26 5.39
CA ASN A 648 3.82 -22.00 6.12
C ASN A 648 3.54 -20.74 5.25
N GLU A 649 2.96 -20.89 4.06
CA GLU A 649 2.66 -19.79 3.13
C GLU A 649 3.91 -18.95 2.75
N ILE A 650 5.06 -19.61 2.61
CA ILE A 650 6.33 -18.99 2.21
C ILE A 650 6.56 -19.27 0.72
N TYR A 651 6.66 -18.21 -0.09
CA TYR A 651 6.78 -18.32 -1.55
C TYR A 651 7.85 -17.40 -2.12
N GLY A 652 8.44 -17.79 -3.25
CA GLY A 652 9.39 -16.96 -4.00
C GLY A 652 10.69 -16.68 -3.26
N THR A 653 11.28 -17.71 -2.63
CA THR A 653 12.49 -17.67 -1.81
C THR A 653 13.77 -17.64 -2.66
N GLY A 654 13.98 -16.56 -3.41
CA GLY A 654 15.18 -16.36 -4.23
C GLY A 654 15.91 -15.05 -3.93
N HIS A 655 16.92 -14.78 -4.75
CA HIS A 655 17.95 -13.75 -4.59
C HIS A 655 18.52 -13.68 -3.17
N ASN A 656 19.74 -14.18 -3.01
CA ASN A 656 20.36 -14.33 -1.70
C ASN A 656 21.75 -13.72 -1.64
N SER A 657 22.20 -13.51 -0.41
CA SER A 657 23.60 -13.37 -0.01
C SER A 657 23.90 -14.37 1.11
N VAL A 658 25.17 -14.58 1.44
CA VAL A 658 25.60 -15.50 2.50
C VAL A 658 26.54 -14.80 3.47
N ILE A 659 26.32 -15.00 4.78
CA ILE A 659 27.20 -14.46 5.82
C ILE A 659 27.73 -15.56 6.74
N ASN A 660 29.01 -15.49 7.05
CA ASN A 660 29.65 -16.25 8.12
C ASN A 660 29.72 -15.39 9.38
N VAL A 661 29.43 -15.98 10.55
CA VAL A 661 29.68 -15.30 11.83
C VAL A 661 31.20 -15.29 12.08
N PRO A 662 31.82 -14.10 12.24
CA PRO A 662 33.28 -13.98 12.34
C PRO A 662 33.90 -14.91 13.39
N GLY A 663 34.99 -15.58 13.01
CA GLY A 663 35.71 -16.51 13.90
C GLY A 663 35.01 -17.85 14.13
N THR A 664 33.97 -18.18 13.37
CA THR A 664 33.21 -19.43 13.51
C THR A 664 33.01 -20.12 12.15
N ASP A 665 32.40 -21.31 12.17
CA ASP A 665 31.87 -21.99 10.99
C ASP A 665 30.32 -21.98 11.00
N ASP A 666 29.71 -20.94 11.60
CA ASP A 666 28.28 -20.72 11.55
C ASP A 666 27.94 -19.81 10.35
N TRP A 667 27.10 -20.32 9.45
CA TRP A 667 26.72 -19.66 8.20
C TRP A 667 25.22 -19.42 8.12
N TYR A 668 24.84 -18.34 7.45
CA TYR A 668 23.45 -17.93 7.29
C TYR A 668 23.22 -17.50 5.85
N ILE A 669 22.07 -17.88 5.30
CA ILE A 669 21.56 -17.37 4.04
C ILE A 669 20.62 -16.20 4.34
N VAL A 670 20.83 -15.09 3.66
CA VAL A 670 19.93 -13.92 3.68
C VAL A 670 19.26 -13.87 2.32
N TYR A 671 17.95 -13.87 2.26
CA TYR A 671 17.18 -13.98 1.02
C TYR A 671 15.91 -13.13 1.09
N HIS A 672 15.16 -13.00 0.00
CA HIS A 672 13.83 -12.43 0.06
C HIS A 672 12.74 -13.47 -0.26
N ARG A 673 11.53 -13.19 0.20
CA ARG A 673 10.31 -13.93 -0.18
C ARG A 673 9.17 -12.98 -0.50
N PHE A 674 8.07 -13.48 -1.05
CA PHE A 674 6.83 -12.70 -1.14
C PHE A 674 6.35 -12.27 0.24
N THR A 675 5.74 -11.08 0.34
CA THR A 675 5.10 -10.66 1.58
C THR A 675 4.06 -11.68 2.04
N ARG A 676 4.08 -12.02 3.33
CA ARG A 676 3.18 -13.02 3.90
C ARG A 676 2.11 -12.34 4.77
N PRO A 677 0.83 -12.75 4.70
CA PRO A 677 0.26 -13.81 3.86
C PRO A 677 -0.19 -13.31 2.47
N LYS A 678 -0.18 -12.00 2.23
CA LYS A 678 -0.89 -11.40 1.09
C LYS A 678 -0.25 -11.70 -0.27
N GLY A 679 1.06 -11.89 -0.33
CA GLY A 679 1.83 -11.94 -1.57
C GLY A 679 1.33 -12.97 -2.58
N ILE A 680 0.91 -14.16 -2.13
CA ILE A 680 0.45 -15.21 -3.05
C ILE A 680 -0.81 -14.82 -3.84
N THR A 681 -1.69 -13.97 -3.28
CA THR A 681 -2.93 -13.53 -3.94
C THR A 681 -2.77 -12.22 -4.71
N MET A 682 -1.64 -11.53 -4.55
CA MET A 682 -1.37 -10.26 -5.24
C MET A 682 -1.12 -10.43 -6.74
N GLY A 683 -0.74 -11.63 -7.21
CA GLY A 683 -0.35 -11.87 -8.60
C GLY A 683 1.00 -11.25 -8.93
N ARG A 684 1.15 -10.61 -10.11
CA ARG A 684 2.45 -10.00 -10.52
C ARG A 684 3.05 -9.02 -9.49
N PRO A 685 2.25 -8.18 -8.79
CA PRO A 685 2.74 -7.32 -7.72
C PRO A 685 3.51 -8.01 -6.59
N ALA A 686 3.32 -9.32 -6.37
CA ALA A 686 4.08 -10.06 -5.36
C ALA A 686 5.60 -9.95 -5.56
N GLY A 687 6.05 -9.92 -6.82
CA GLY A 687 7.48 -9.81 -7.13
C GLY A 687 8.10 -8.45 -6.87
N PHE A 688 7.32 -7.43 -6.50
CA PHE A 688 7.81 -6.13 -6.02
C PHE A 688 7.18 -5.74 -4.65
N HIS A 689 6.71 -6.74 -3.90
CA HIS A 689 6.28 -6.63 -2.50
C HIS A 689 6.91 -7.78 -1.71
N ARG A 690 8.24 -7.76 -1.66
CA ARG A 690 9.04 -8.82 -1.05
C ARG A 690 9.54 -8.40 0.32
N GLU A 691 9.93 -9.37 1.12
CA GLU A 691 10.44 -9.17 2.48
C GLU A 691 11.75 -9.95 2.68
N VAL A 692 12.73 -9.33 3.32
CA VAL A 692 14.05 -9.96 3.60
C VAL A 692 13.95 -10.90 4.79
N CYS A 693 14.54 -12.09 4.67
CA CYS A 693 14.53 -13.17 5.65
C CYS A 693 15.95 -13.73 5.84
N ILE A 694 16.19 -14.35 6.99
CA ILE A 694 17.46 -15.01 7.32
C ILE A 694 17.17 -16.39 7.90
N ASP A 695 17.89 -17.41 7.41
CA ASP A 695 17.86 -18.77 7.93
C ASP A 695 19.27 -19.36 7.98
N LYS A 696 19.46 -20.41 8.80
CA LYS A 696 20.78 -21.05 8.95
C LYS A 696 21.14 -21.84 7.68
N LEU A 697 22.33 -21.59 7.16
CA LEU A 697 22.92 -22.36 6.06
C LEU A 697 23.84 -23.44 6.65
N THR A 698 23.61 -24.71 6.28
CA THR A 698 24.40 -25.83 6.82
C THR A 698 24.98 -26.70 5.73
N PHE A 699 26.08 -27.38 6.07
CA PHE A 699 26.84 -28.19 5.13
C PHE A 699 27.02 -29.61 5.67
N ALA A 700 26.95 -30.60 4.79
CA ALA A 700 27.33 -31.96 5.09
C ALA A 700 28.87 -32.09 5.21
N GLU A 701 29.33 -33.25 5.67
CA GLU A 701 30.76 -33.52 5.88
C GLU A 701 31.58 -33.45 4.57
N ASP A 702 30.97 -33.73 3.41
CA ASP A 702 31.63 -33.62 2.10
C ASP A 702 31.64 -32.19 1.52
N GLY A 703 31.03 -31.24 2.25
CA GLY A 703 30.88 -29.84 1.85
C GLY A 703 29.66 -29.56 0.97
N SER A 704 28.79 -30.53 0.70
CA SER A 704 27.50 -30.24 0.06
C SER A 704 26.63 -29.35 0.95
N ILE A 705 25.89 -28.40 0.36
CA ILE A 705 24.89 -27.63 1.09
C ILE A 705 23.72 -28.56 1.41
N ILE A 706 23.28 -28.55 2.66
CA ILE A 706 22.01 -29.16 3.08
C ILE A 706 20.92 -28.13 2.80
N GLU A 707 19.89 -28.53 2.05
CA GLU A 707 18.76 -27.68 1.71
C GLU A 707 18.17 -27.01 2.96
N VAL A 708 18.08 -25.69 2.90
CA VAL A 708 17.54 -24.82 3.94
C VAL A 708 16.02 -24.89 3.90
N THR A 709 15.42 -25.19 5.04
CA THR A 709 13.97 -25.00 5.23
C THR A 709 13.73 -23.54 5.63
N PRO A 710 13.01 -22.72 4.83
CA PRO A 710 12.69 -21.35 5.22
C PRO A 710 11.78 -21.35 6.45
N THR A 711 11.95 -20.38 7.35
CA THR A 711 11.16 -20.33 8.59
C THR A 711 10.43 -19.01 8.81
N LEU A 712 9.36 -19.05 9.62
CA LEU A 712 8.75 -17.85 10.21
C LEU A 712 9.50 -17.41 11.47
N GLU A 713 9.92 -18.38 12.29
CA GLU A 713 10.66 -18.16 13.54
C GLU A 713 11.95 -17.38 13.30
N GLY A 714 12.63 -17.64 12.17
CA GLY A 714 13.93 -17.07 11.84
C GLY A 714 15.02 -17.60 12.76
N ILE A 715 16.08 -16.81 12.93
CA ILE A 715 17.24 -17.20 13.73
C ILE A 715 17.20 -16.58 15.13
N ALA A 716 17.91 -17.21 16.07
CA ALA A 716 18.23 -16.61 17.35
C ALA A 716 19.40 -15.61 17.21
N PRO A 717 19.51 -14.60 18.10
CA PRO A 717 20.62 -13.65 18.09
C PRO A 717 21.98 -14.35 18.11
N VAL A 718 22.85 -14.02 17.15
CA VAL A 718 24.20 -14.59 17.09
C VAL A 718 25.13 -13.93 18.11
N THR A 719 26.11 -14.70 18.60
CA THR A 719 27.17 -14.17 19.45
C THR A 719 28.47 -14.16 18.66
N ILE A 720 29.09 -12.99 18.54
CA ILE A 720 30.43 -12.86 17.96
C ILE A 720 31.45 -13.22 19.05
N PRO A 721 32.30 -14.24 18.85
CA PRO A 721 33.37 -14.56 19.79
C PRO A 721 34.27 -13.33 19.99
N VAL A 722 34.59 -13.02 21.25
CA VAL A 722 35.62 -12.00 21.56
C VAL A 722 36.98 -12.67 21.41
N GLU A 723 37.86 -12.09 20.58
CA GLU A 723 39.26 -12.54 20.42
C GLU A 723 40.09 -12.40 21.71
#